data_AF-A0A1V3XRS0-F1
#
_entry.id   AF-A0A1V3XRS0-F1
#
_cell.length_a   1.000
_cell.length_b   1.000
_cell.length_c   1.000
_cell.angle_alpha   90.00
_cell.angle_beta   90.00
_cell.angle_gamma   90.00
#
_symmetry.space_group_name_H-M   'P 1'
#
loop_
_entity.id
_entity.type
_entity.pdbx_description
1 polymer ?
#
loop_
_entity_poly.entity_id
_entity_poly.type
_entity_poly.pdbx_seq_one_letter_code
_entity_poly.pdbx_strand_id
1 'polypeptide(L)'
;MWLGDHVIDDLVVLPGAAYAEVALAAATDTFGAEPDEPWMICELDLHQMLHVTAGTVLVTTLTGDQQRCRIDIRTRSGSSEWTTHATATVARAERFEPSDPRTGVTPADPATELDPDDLYQRLRGAGQQHGPAFQGIMGLAVEQSGAARAQVRLPSSARPGSRDFLLHPVMMDIALQTLGATRMATDLAGGQTARKSLVVPVRYAGVHVYGDVTRGVRAVGALAAREGSDRLVGEVVLTDPDGLPLLVIDEVEMAVLGSGSGATELTQRLFTLEWEPAPLTKADPTSPGPDRLLLIGDPAAGDPLLPALRSSLSDRTEVELVSPHDEAALHAAITRSGSGWDGIVMICPARSVDESLPEDAQLELAQTRTLLIARVVETVTRMGTRKSPRLWIVTRGAQQFDPTDSVTLAQSELRGIARVLTFEHSELKTTLVDIEPEGTDSLVGLTAELLAGPDTDEVAYRDGQRYVNRLVPAPTTTNGVLAAESRRTVVNLDGTGPVGGAVRLQIDQPGRLDALTVHEVKRARPQGDQVEVRVVAAGLNFSDVLKAMGVYPGLDGAAPVIGGECVGYVTAVGDDVDSVEIGQRVIAFGPGTFGTHVGTLADLVVPIPDTLPDNEAATFGVAYLTAWHSLCEVGRLAPGERVLIHSATGGVGMAAVSIAKMIGARIYTTAGSEAKRDMLSKLGVEYVGDSRSVDFADEILELTNGYGVDVVLNSLAGEAIQRGVQILAPGGRFIELGKKDVYADANLGLAALAKSASFAVVDLDLNLKLQPAKYRQLLQHILQHVADGNLPVLPVSEFGLRDAADAFRLMASGKHTGKIVISIPDSGSIEAVASPPPVPLVSPDGGYLIVGGMGGLGFVVARWLAEQGAGLVVLNGRSAPDDEVGAAIAELNAAGHRIEVVTGDIAEPATADRLVQAVEDAGFRLAGSCTARWCWPTKSS
;
A
#
# COMPACT_ATOMS: atom_id res chain seq x y z
N MET A 1 -27.95 -21.42 4.73
CA MET A 1 -27.72 -20.68 3.48
C MET A 1 -26.52 -21.35 2.82
N TRP A 2 -26.68 -21.92 1.63
CA TRP A 2 -25.66 -22.76 0.98
C TRP A 2 -24.46 -21.97 0.46
N LEU A 3 -24.55 -20.64 0.32
CA LEU A 3 -23.46 -19.80 -0.17
C LEU A 3 -22.16 -19.92 0.62
N GLY A 4 -22.23 -20.20 1.93
CA GLY A 4 -21.04 -20.42 2.77
C GLY A 4 -20.21 -21.66 2.41
N ASP A 5 -20.75 -22.55 1.57
CA ASP A 5 -20.06 -23.75 1.10
C ASP A 5 -19.31 -23.53 -0.23
N HIS A 6 -19.32 -22.33 -0.82
CA HIS A 6 -18.50 -22.01 -1.99
C HIS A 6 -17.39 -21.05 -1.59
N VAL A 7 -16.20 -21.60 -1.38
CA VAL A 7 -15.05 -20.91 -0.81
C VAL A 7 -13.87 -20.96 -1.78
N ILE A 8 -13.25 -19.81 -2.04
CA ILE A 8 -12.04 -19.69 -2.85
C ILE A 8 -10.99 -18.99 -1.98
N ASP A 9 -9.82 -19.60 -1.82
CA ASP A 9 -8.71 -19.12 -0.97
C ASP A 9 -9.18 -18.67 0.43
N ASP A 10 -9.92 -19.57 1.12
CA ASP A 10 -10.50 -19.38 2.46
C ASP A 10 -11.56 -18.28 2.59
N LEU A 11 -12.04 -17.75 1.45
CA LEU A 11 -13.03 -16.69 1.43
C LEU A 11 -14.34 -17.14 0.76
N VAL A 12 -15.47 -16.78 1.36
CA VAL A 12 -16.80 -17.10 0.81
C VAL A 12 -17.08 -16.18 -0.38
N VAL A 13 -17.09 -16.75 -1.59
CA VAL A 13 -17.24 -16.02 -2.86
C VAL A 13 -18.58 -16.36 -3.50
N LEU A 14 -19.26 -15.37 -4.08
CA LEU A 14 -20.47 -15.63 -4.87
C LEU A 14 -20.09 -16.40 -6.17
N PRO A 15 -20.62 -17.61 -6.41
CA PRO A 15 -20.26 -18.40 -7.58
C PRO A 15 -20.72 -17.73 -8.88
N GLY A 16 -19.99 -17.96 -9.97
CA GLY A 16 -20.35 -17.45 -11.31
C GLY A 16 -21.79 -17.81 -11.72
N ALA A 17 -22.21 -19.03 -11.38
CA ALA A 17 -23.56 -19.52 -11.61
C ALA A 17 -24.66 -18.72 -10.90
N ALA A 18 -24.36 -18.05 -9.78
CA ALA A 18 -25.34 -17.20 -9.11
C ALA A 18 -25.57 -15.88 -9.86
N TYR A 19 -24.55 -15.33 -10.54
CA TYR A 19 -24.74 -14.16 -11.41
C TYR A 19 -25.61 -14.49 -12.62
N ALA A 20 -25.50 -15.70 -13.18
CA ALA A 20 -26.34 -16.17 -14.26
C ALA A 20 -27.82 -16.20 -13.84
N GLU A 21 -28.13 -16.74 -12.67
CA GLU A 21 -29.48 -16.72 -12.11
C GLU A 21 -30.00 -15.30 -11.87
N VAL A 22 -29.19 -14.43 -11.25
CA VAL A 22 -29.58 -13.04 -10.99
C VAL A 22 -29.91 -12.30 -12.29
N ALA A 23 -29.17 -12.56 -13.37
CA ALA A 23 -29.45 -11.97 -14.68
C ALA A 23 -30.79 -12.45 -15.27
N LEU A 24 -31.03 -13.78 -15.26
CA LEU A 24 -32.29 -14.34 -15.77
C LEU A 24 -33.51 -13.90 -14.95
N ALA A 25 -33.37 -13.88 -13.62
CA ALA A 25 -34.41 -13.43 -12.70
C ALA A 25 -34.73 -11.94 -12.93
N ALA A 26 -33.72 -11.07 -13.03
CA ALA A 26 -33.93 -9.64 -13.24
C ALA A 26 -34.69 -9.33 -14.54
N ALA A 27 -34.39 -10.03 -15.64
CA ALA A 27 -35.13 -9.88 -16.89
C ALA A 27 -36.56 -10.43 -16.81
N THR A 28 -36.74 -11.58 -16.16
CA THR A 28 -38.04 -12.23 -15.98
C THR A 28 -38.97 -11.40 -15.08
N ASP A 29 -38.47 -10.88 -13.97
CA ASP A 29 -39.25 -10.04 -13.06
C ASP A 29 -39.67 -8.70 -13.70
N THR A 30 -38.84 -8.18 -14.61
CA THR A 30 -39.09 -6.89 -15.28
C THR A 30 -40.03 -7.02 -16.47
N PHE A 31 -39.83 -8.04 -17.32
CA PHE A 31 -40.51 -8.17 -18.62
C PHE A 31 -41.40 -9.41 -18.75
N GLY A 32 -41.45 -10.27 -17.73
CA GLY A 32 -42.10 -11.58 -17.78
C GLY A 32 -41.33 -12.62 -18.58
N ALA A 33 -41.74 -13.88 -18.44
CA ALA A 33 -41.30 -14.99 -19.29
C ALA A 33 -42.49 -15.90 -19.63
N GLU A 34 -42.68 -16.17 -20.92
CA GLU A 34 -43.62 -17.19 -21.39
C GLU A 34 -42.86 -18.52 -21.54
N PRO A 35 -43.51 -19.68 -21.29
CA PRO A 35 -42.84 -20.99 -21.40
C PRO A 35 -42.22 -21.28 -22.77
N ASP A 36 -42.76 -20.69 -23.84
CA ASP A 36 -42.28 -20.86 -25.22
C ASP A 36 -41.18 -19.84 -25.62
N GLU A 37 -40.94 -18.79 -24.81
CA GLU A 37 -39.95 -17.73 -25.06
C GLU A 37 -39.15 -17.37 -23.78
N PRO A 38 -38.42 -18.34 -23.19
CA PRO A 38 -37.63 -18.10 -21.99
C PRO A 38 -36.46 -17.15 -22.28
N TRP A 39 -35.93 -16.50 -21.23
CA TRP A 39 -34.69 -15.73 -21.35
C TRP A 39 -33.49 -16.67 -21.43
N MET A 40 -32.54 -16.34 -22.29
CA MET A 40 -31.21 -16.95 -22.35
C MET A 40 -30.13 -15.89 -22.10
N ILE A 41 -28.97 -16.31 -21.63
CA ILE A 41 -27.79 -15.43 -21.50
C ILE A 41 -27.02 -15.51 -22.80
N CYS A 42 -26.96 -14.39 -23.53
CA CYS A 42 -26.07 -14.27 -24.69
C CYS A 42 -24.61 -14.22 -24.24
N GLU A 43 -24.35 -13.40 -23.22
CA GLU A 43 -23.02 -13.16 -22.67
C GLU A 43 -23.13 -12.74 -21.20
N LEU A 44 -22.25 -13.24 -20.35
CA LEU A 44 -22.08 -12.85 -18.95
C LEU A 44 -20.59 -12.74 -18.65
N ASP A 45 -20.12 -11.53 -18.44
CA ASP A 45 -18.75 -11.21 -18.03
C ASP A 45 -18.67 -11.07 -16.52
N LEU A 46 -17.69 -11.75 -15.91
CA LEU A 46 -17.35 -11.65 -14.49
C LEU A 46 -16.10 -10.77 -14.34
N HIS A 47 -16.28 -9.57 -13.81
CA HIS A 47 -15.22 -8.57 -13.70
C HIS A 47 -14.41 -8.72 -12.42
N GLN A 48 -15.10 -9.02 -11.31
CA GLN A 48 -14.49 -9.13 -9.98
C GLN A 48 -15.20 -10.17 -9.11
N MET A 49 -14.44 -10.83 -8.23
CA MET A 49 -15.00 -11.74 -7.23
C MET A 49 -15.70 -10.96 -6.13
N LEU A 50 -16.91 -11.40 -5.77
CA LEU A 50 -17.66 -10.81 -4.66
C LEU A 50 -17.53 -11.66 -3.40
N HIS A 51 -16.92 -11.10 -2.36
CA HIS A 51 -17.02 -11.66 -1.01
C HIS A 51 -18.43 -11.49 -0.44
N VAL A 52 -19.00 -12.62 -0.03
CA VAL A 52 -20.30 -12.66 0.61
C VAL A 52 -20.09 -12.59 2.12
N THR A 53 -20.58 -11.51 2.73
CA THR A 53 -20.58 -11.32 4.18
C THR A 53 -22.01 -11.09 4.68
N ALA A 54 -22.20 -11.07 6.00
CA ALA A 54 -23.48 -10.71 6.57
C ALA A 54 -23.82 -9.25 6.22
N GLY A 55 -24.80 -9.05 5.33
CA GLY A 55 -25.25 -7.73 4.89
C GLY A 55 -24.83 -7.32 3.47
N THR A 56 -24.24 -8.22 2.67
CA THR A 56 -23.97 -7.94 1.24
C THR A 56 -25.28 -7.62 0.50
N VAL A 57 -25.37 -6.43 -0.09
CA VAL A 57 -26.50 -5.99 -0.93
C VAL A 57 -26.08 -5.96 -2.40
N LEU A 58 -26.78 -6.74 -3.22
CA LEU A 58 -26.68 -6.72 -4.68
C LEU A 58 -27.73 -5.76 -5.26
N VAL A 59 -27.31 -4.96 -6.23
CA VAL A 59 -28.20 -4.07 -7.00
C VAL A 59 -28.02 -4.38 -8.47
N THR A 60 -29.14 -4.68 -9.14
CA THR A 60 -29.19 -4.92 -10.57
C THR A 60 -29.73 -3.69 -11.29
N THR A 61 -29.01 -3.24 -12.32
CA THR A 61 -29.51 -2.18 -13.22
C THR A 61 -29.75 -2.79 -14.58
N LEU A 62 -31.00 -2.74 -15.04
CA LEU A 62 -31.41 -3.27 -16.33
C LEU A 62 -31.58 -2.13 -17.34
N THR A 63 -31.07 -2.30 -18.55
CA THR A 63 -31.24 -1.37 -19.68
C THR A 63 -31.55 -2.17 -20.95
N GLY A 64 -32.69 -1.91 -21.58
CA GLY A 64 -33.11 -2.61 -22.79
C GLY A 64 -34.63 -2.71 -22.92
N ASP A 65 -35.10 -3.70 -23.67
CA ASP A 65 -36.51 -3.94 -23.96
C ASP A 65 -36.91 -5.42 -23.72
N GLN A 66 -38.15 -5.76 -24.11
CA GLN A 66 -38.74 -7.09 -23.91
C GLN A 66 -38.09 -8.21 -24.75
N GLN A 67 -37.21 -7.88 -25.70
CA GLN A 67 -36.52 -8.82 -26.58
C GLN A 67 -35.07 -9.01 -26.17
N ARG A 68 -34.39 -7.93 -25.77
CA ARG A 68 -32.99 -7.95 -25.35
C ARG A 68 -32.71 -6.88 -24.32
N CYS A 69 -31.97 -7.23 -23.27
CA CYS A 69 -31.52 -6.27 -22.28
C CYS A 69 -30.14 -6.58 -21.73
N ARG A 70 -29.48 -5.52 -21.26
CA ARG A 70 -28.23 -5.56 -20.53
C ARG A 70 -28.51 -5.38 -19.05
N ILE A 71 -27.82 -6.14 -18.21
CA ILE A 71 -27.97 -6.14 -16.77
C ILE A 71 -26.58 -5.95 -16.16
N ASP A 72 -26.40 -4.87 -15.40
CA ASP A 72 -25.22 -4.66 -14.59
C ASP A 72 -25.51 -5.09 -13.14
N ILE A 73 -24.65 -5.91 -12.55
CA ILE A 73 -24.78 -6.42 -11.19
C ILE A 73 -23.71 -5.77 -10.31
N ARG A 74 -24.14 -4.96 -9.33
CA ARG A 74 -23.26 -4.09 -8.54
C ARG A 74 -23.48 -4.26 -7.04
N THR A 75 -22.49 -3.87 -6.25
CA THR A 75 -22.62 -3.74 -4.79
C THR A 75 -22.14 -2.36 -4.33
N ARG A 76 -22.60 -1.92 -3.15
CA ARG A 76 -22.08 -0.74 -2.47
C ARG A 76 -21.78 -1.06 -1.01
N SER A 77 -20.54 -0.87 -0.57
CA SER A 77 -20.15 -0.94 0.84
C SER A 77 -20.12 0.48 1.44
N GLY A 78 -20.88 0.76 2.49
CA GLY A 78 -20.81 2.07 3.19
C GLY A 78 -21.03 3.31 2.29
N SER A 79 -20.16 4.33 2.44
CA SER A 79 -20.13 5.58 1.65
C SER A 79 -19.27 5.50 0.38
N SER A 80 -18.93 4.29 -0.07
CA SER A 80 -18.02 4.03 -1.21
C SER A 80 -18.72 4.14 -2.57
N GLU A 81 -17.88 4.16 -3.62
CA GLU A 81 -18.24 4.03 -5.03
C GLU A 81 -18.90 2.68 -5.34
N TRP A 82 -19.70 2.60 -6.41
CA TRP A 82 -20.33 1.36 -6.85
C TRP A 82 -19.30 0.42 -7.48
N THR A 83 -19.23 -0.82 -7.02
CA THR A 83 -18.41 -1.86 -7.64
C THR A 83 -19.28 -2.71 -8.56
N THR A 84 -18.92 -2.80 -9.84
CA THR A 84 -19.57 -3.71 -10.80
C THR A 84 -18.85 -5.04 -10.79
N HIS A 85 -19.57 -6.11 -10.43
CA HIS A 85 -19.01 -7.47 -10.34
C HIS A 85 -19.26 -8.28 -11.60
N ALA A 86 -20.39 -8.05 -12.26
CA ALA A 86 -20.74 -8.74 -13.49
C ALA A 86 -21.61 -7.88 -14.40
N THR A 87 -21.51 -8.14 -15.70
CA THR A 87 -22.40 -7.60 -16.73
C THR A 87 -22.94 -8.75 -17.56
N ALA A 88 -24.27 -8.80 -17.70
CA ALA A 88 -24.94 -9.79 -18.54
C ALA A 88 -25.68 -9.12 -19.69
N THR A 89 -25.69 -9.76 -20.85
CA THR A 89 -26.63 -9.49 -21.93
C THR A 89 -27.53 -10.70 -22.08
N VAL A 90 -28.84 -10.49 -21.93
CA VAL A 90 -29.85 -11.54 -22.07
C VAL A 90 -30.80 -11.22 -23.22
N ALA A 91 -31.31 -12.27 -23.88
CA ALA A 91 -32.26 -12.17 -24.98
C ALA A 91 -33.33 -13.28 -24.86
N ARG A 92 -34.43 -13.13 -25.58
CA ARG A 92 -35.41 -14.22 -25.77
C ARG A 92 -34.75 -15.38 -26.50
N ALA A 93 -34.87 -16.58 -25.95
CA ALA A 93 -34.38 -17.80 -26.57
C ALA A 93 -35.26 -18.19 -27.76
N GLU A 94 -34.66 -18.71 -28.81
CA GLU A 94 -35.40 -19.41 -29.85
C GLU A 94 -35.94 -20.74 -29.29
N ARG A 95 -37.06 -21.22 -29.84
CA ARG A 95 -37.72 -22.43 -29.34
C ARG A 95 -36.78 -23.64 -29.43
N PHE A 96 -36.67 -24.40 -28.35
CA PHE A 96 -35.87 -25.62 -28.29
C PHE A 96 -36.35 -26.67 -29.31
N GLU A 97 -35.50 -27.05 -30.26
CA GLU A 97 -35.73 -28.21 -31.12
C GLU A 97 -34.90 -29.41 -30.65
N PRO A 98 -35.52 -30.58 -30.34
CA PRO A 98 -34.81 -31.80 -29.91
C PRO A 98 -33.79 -32.36 -30.92
N SER A 99 -33.79 -31.83 -32.16
CA SER A 99 -32.86 -32.15 -33.25
C SER A 99 -31.63 -31.24 -33.33
N ASP A 100 -31.44 -30.35 -32.36
CA ASP A 100 -30.28 -29.45 -32.33
C ASP A 100 -28.96 -30.26 -32.24
N PRO A 101 -28.01 -30.09 -33.18
CA PRO A 101 -26.74 -30.81 -33.15
C PRO A 101 -25.91 -30.56 -31.87
N ARG A 102 -26.18 -29.47 -31.13
CA ARG A 102 -25.57 -29.17 -29.81
C ARG A 102 -26.01 -30.14 -28.70
N THR A 103 -27.05 -30.94 -28.92
CA THR A 103 -27.63 -31.87 -27.94
C THR A 103 -27.23 -33.33 -28.19
N GLY A 104 -26.37 -33.58 -29.19
CA GLY A 104 -25.92 -34.91 -29.55
C GLY A 104 -24.98 -35.50 -28.49
N VAL A 105 -25.53 -36.18 -27.48
CA VAL A 105 -24.72 -37.05 -26.61
C VAL A 105 -24.20 -38.20 -27.47
N THR A 106 -22.92 -38.15 -27.82
CA THR A 106 -22.26 -39.18 -28.62
C THR A 106 -22.35 -40.52 -27.88
N PRO A 107 -22.56 -41.66 -28.58
CA PRO A 107 -22.58 -42.98 -27.94
C PRO A 107 -21.34 -43.18 -27.07
N ALA A 108 -21.54 -43.74 -25.87
CA ALA A 108 -20.51 -43.80 -24.83
C ALA A 108 -19.16 -44.32 -25.35
N ASP A 109 -18.20 -43.40 -25.51
CA ASP A 109 -16.80 -43.76 -25.74
C ASP A 109 -16.25 -44.54 -24.54
N PRO A 110 -15.22 -45.39 -24.74
CA PRO A 110 -14.47 -45.97 -23.64
C PRO A 110 -13.97 -44.87 -22.71
N ALA A 111 -14.34 -44.93 -21.44
CA ALA A 111 -14.01 -43.89 -20.45
C ALA A 111 -13.21 -44.51 -19.29
N THR A 112 -12.29 -43.73 -18.74
CA THR A 112 -11.56 -44.07 -17.52
C THR A 112 -12.33 -43.52 -16.33
N GLU A 113 -12.75 -44.38 -15.41
CA GLU A 113 -13.39 -43.96 -14.17
C GLU A 113 -12.40 -43.21 -13.28
N LEU A 114 -12.86 -42.10 -12.69
CA LEU A 114 -12.14 -41.30 -11.72
C LEU A 114 -12.92 -41.29 -10.41
N ASP A 115 -12.19 -41.19 -9.30
CA ASP A 115 -12.80 -40.94 -8.00
C ASP A 115 -13.23 -39.46 -7.90
N PRO A 116 -14.52 -39.14 -7.66
CA PRO A 116 -14.95 -37.77 -7.38
C PRO A 116 -14.20 -37.12 -6.20
N ASP A 117 -13.80 -37.90 -5.19
CA ASP A 117 -13.08 -37.36 -4.03
C ASP A 117 -11.70 -36.82 -4.46
N ASP A 118 -11.04 -37.46 -5.43
CA ASP A 118 -9.77 -36.97 -5.99
C ASP A 118 -9.95 -35.62 -6.69
N LEU A 119 -11.08 -35.42 -7.39
CA LEU A 119 -11.41 -34.13 -8.00
C LEU A 119 -11.52 -33.04 -6.93
N TYR A 120 -12.31 -33.25 -5.88
CA TYR A 120 -12.48 -32.24 -4.82
C TYR A 120 -11.19 -32.01 -4.03
N GLN A 121 -10.36 -33.03 -3.83
CA GLN A 121 -9.03 -32.87 -3.23
C GLN A 121 -8.10 -32.02 -4.10
N ARG A 122 -8.10 -32.23 -5.42
CA ARG A 122 -7.34 -31.40 -6.36
C ARG A 122 -7.82 -29.95 -6.37
N LEU A 123 -9.15 -29.74 -6.47
CA LEU A 123 -9.75 -28.41 -6.42
C LEU A 123 -9.38 -27.69 -5.11
N ARG A 124 -9.47 -28.38 -3.96
CA ARG A 124 -9.04 -27.86 -2.66
C ARG A 124 -7.55 -27.51 -2.64
N GLY A 125 -6.70 -28.37 -3.19
CA GLY A 125 -5.27 -28.13 -3.30
C GLY A 125 -4.90 -26.92 -4.18
N ALA A 126 -5.81 -26.51 -5.06
CA ALA A 126 -5.71 -25.33 -5.91
C ALA A 126 -6.47 -24.10 -5.38
N GLY A 127 -6.98 -24.13 -4.14
CA GLY A 127 -7.66 -23.01 -3.49
C GLY A 127 -9.19 -23.04 -3.57
N GLN A 128 -9.81 -23.99 -4.29
CA GLN A 128 -11.27 -24.09 -4.44
C GLN A 128 -11.88 -25.10 -3.46
N GLN A 129 -12.53 -24.59 -2.43
CA GLN A 129 -13.15 -25.34 -1.37
C GLN A 129 -14.67 -25.39 -1.58
N HIS A 130 -15.14 -26.53 -2.06
CA HIS A 130 -16.56 -26.83 -2.19
C HIS A 130 -17.02 -27.60 -0.95
N GLY A 131 -17.90 -27.01 -0.15
CA GLY A 131 -18.56 -27.61 1.00
C GLY A 131 -19.75 -28.51 0.60
N PRO A 132 -20.48 -29.08 1.58
CA PRO A 132 -21.49 -30.11 1.33
C PRO A 132 -22.59 -29.74 0.34
N ALA A 133 -22.96 -28.46 0.22
CA ALA A 133 -23.94 -28.01 -0.77
C ALA A 133 -23.44 -28.10 -2.22
N PHE A 134 -22.14 -27.95 -2.46
CA PHE A 134 -21.54 -27.93 -3.80
C PHE A 134 -20.90 -29.26 -4.21
N GLN A 135 -20.89 -30.26 -3.33
CA GLN A 135 -20.37 -31.60 -3.63
C GLN A 135 -21.46 -32.52 -4.22
N GLY A 136 -21.86 -32.26 -5.47
CA GLY A 136 -22.96 -32.96 -6.15
C GLY A 136 -22.55 -34.06 -7.14
N ILE A 137 -21.26 -34.16 -7.48
CA ILE A 137 -20.73 -35.21 -8.36
C ILE A 137 -20.67 -36.55 -7.61
N MET A 138 -21.42 -37.54 -8.10
CA MET A 138 -21.54 -38.89 -7.51
C MET A 138 -20.70 -39.95 -8.21
N GLY A 139 -20.34 -39.70 -9.47
CA GLY A 139 -19.51 -40.57 -10.29
C GLY A 139 -18.90 -39.76 -11.40
N LEU A 140 -17.69 -40.11 -11.81
CA LEU A 140 -16.89 -39.31 -12.73
C LEU A 140 -16.09 -40.20 -13.66
N ALA A 141 -16.04 -39.86 -14.94
CA ALA A 141 -15.22 -40.56 -15.91
C ALA A 141 -14.70 -39.61 -16.99
N VAL A 142 -13.55 -39.94 -17.57
CA VAL A 142 -12.93 -39.17 -18.67
C VAL A 142 -12.90 -40.02 -19.93
N GLU A 143 -13.41 -39.46 -21.02
CA GLU A 143 -13.48 -40.11 -22.31
C GLU A 143 -12.11 -40.08 -23.03
N GLN A 144 -11.93 -40.91 -24.05
CA GLN A 144 -10.70 -40.89 -24.85
C GLN A 144 -10.45 -39.53 -25.52
N SER A 145 -11.53 -38.83 -25.90
CA SER A 145 -11.54 -37.46 -26.42
C SER A 145 -10.93 -36.42 -25.46
N GLY A 146 -10.87 -36.73 -24.15
CA GLY A 146 -10.45 -35.80 -23.10
C GLY A 146 -11.60 -35.06 -22.42
N ALA A 147 -12.83 -35.20 -22.92
CA ALA A 147 -14.05 -34.72 -22.27
C ALA A 147 -14.33 -35.51 -20.97
N ALA A 148 -14.98 -34.87 -20.01
CA ALA A 148 -15.38 -35.47 -18.75
C ALA A 148 -16.89 -35.66 -18.68
N ARG A 149 -17.30 -36.77 -18.07
CA ARG A 149 -18.70 -37.14 -17.82
C ARG A 149 -18.89 -37.34 -16.33
N ALA A 150 -19.83 -36.60 -15.75
CA ALA A 150 -20.18 -36.68 -14.35
C ALA A 150 -21.62 -37.18 -14.17
N GLN A 151 -21.83 -38.11 -13.25
CA GLN A 151 -23.13 -38.36 -12.65
C GLN A 151 -23.32 -37.34 -11.53
N VAL A 152 -24.38 -36.53 -11.62
CA VAL A 152 -24.58 -35.37 -10.76
C VAL A 152 -25.93 -35.44 -10.06
N ARG A 153 -26.06 -34.78 -8.91
CA ARG A 153 -27.34 -34.55 -8.24
C ARG A 153 -27.27 -33.26 -7.43
N LEU A 154 -28.40 -32.61 -7.22
CA LEU A 154 -28.50 -31.51 -6.27
C LEU A 154 -28.48 -32.04 -4.81
N PRO A 155 -27.46 -31.69 -3.99
CA PRO A 155 -27.38 -32.12 -2.60
C PRO A 155 -28.56 -31.62 -1.75
N SER A 156 -28.93 -32.35 -0.70
CA SER A 156 -30.09 -32.02 0.14
C SER A 156 -29.95 -30.67 0.85
N SER A 157 -28.73 -30.25 1.19
CA SER A 157 -28.42 -28.94 1.79
C SER A 157 -28.70 -27.76 0.85
N ALA A 158 -28.74 -27.99 -0.46
CA ALA A 158 -29.02 -26.99 -1.48
C ALA A 158 -30.49 -26.99 -1.96
N ARG A 159 -31.33 -27.94 -1.51
CA ARG A 159 -32.74 -28.06 -1.93
C ARG A 159 -33.73 -27.01 -1.37
N PRO A 160 -33.53 -26.43 -0.18
CA PRO A 160 -34.45 -25.41 0.32
C PRO A 160 -34.52 -24.20 -0.62
N GLY A 161 -35.73 -23.81 -1.04
CA GLY A 161 -35.94 -22.69 -1.96
C GLY A 161 -35.68 -23.00 -3.45
N SER A 162 -35.41 -24.26 -3.83
CA SER A 162 -35.06 -24.58 -5.23
C SER A 162 -36.14 -24.26 -6.26
N ARG A 163 -37.40 -24.09 -5.85
CA ARG A 163 -38.51 -23.71 -6.73
C ARG A 163 -38.53 -22.22 -7.07
N ASP A 164 -37.74 -21.43 -6.36
CA ASP A 164 -37.69 -19.97 -6.49
C ASP A 164 -36.61 -19.52 -7.51
N PHE A 165 -35.86 -20.46 -8.10
CA PHE A 165 -34.81 -20.18 -9.07
C PHE A 165 -35.23 -20.60 -10.49
N LEU A 166 -34.86 -19.79 -11.49
CA LEU A 166 -34.97 -20.15 -12.90
C LEU A 166 -33.84 -21.11 -13.32
N LEU A 167 -32.65 -20.87 -12.77
CA LEU A 167 -31.42 -21.61 -12.94
C LEU A 167 -30.78 -21.80 -11.57
N HIS A 168 -30.89 -23.02 -11.02
CA HIS A 168 -30.38 -23.28 -9.68
C HIS A 168 -28.84 -23.13 -9.63
N PRO A 169 -28.28 -22.14 -8.90
CA PRO A 169 -26.85 -21.80 -9.01
C PRO A 169 -25.93 -22.96 -8.64
N VAL A 170 -26.25 -23.69 -7.57
CA VAL A 170 -25.49 -24.86 -7.13
C VAL A 170 -25.46 -25.97 -8.18
N MET A 171 -26.57 -26.18 -8.92
CA MET A 171 -26.64 -27.26 -9.89
C MET A 171 -25.85 -26.93 -11.16
N MET A 172 -25.91 -25.67 -11.60
CA MET A 172 -25.06 -25.17 -12.69
C MET A 172 -23.58 -25.25 -12.29
N ASP A 173 -23.23 -24.88 -11.06
CA ASP A 173 -21.85 -24.98 -10.56
C ASP A 173 -21.36 -26.43 -10.53
N ILE A 174 -22.16 -27.37 -10.01
CA ILE A 174 -21.86 -28.81 -10.07
C ILE A 174 -21.64 -29.29 -11.51
N ALA A 175 -22.42 -28.79 -12.47
CA ALA A 175 -22.21 -29.12 -13.89
C ALA A 175 -20.87 -28.57 -14.39
N LEU A 176 -20.51 -27.33 -14.04
CA LEU A 176 -19.22 -26.69 -14.38
C LEU A 176 -18.02 -27.41 -13.76
N GLN A 177 -18.14 -27.92 -12.53
CA GLN A 177 -17.07 -28.68 -11.86
C GLN A 177 -16.61 -29.91 -12.69
N THR A 178 -17.46 -30.43 -13.59
CA THR A 178 -17.10 -31.48 -14.55
C THR A 178 -15.90 -31.09 -15.42
N LEU A 179 -15.73 -29.80 -15.74
CA LEU A 179 -14.58 -29.31 -16.51
C LEU A 179 -13.24 -29.57 -15.81
N GLY A 180 -13.21 -29.53 -14.47
CA GLY A 180 -12.02 -29.82 -13.66
C GLY A 180 -11.56 -31.28 -13.73
N ALA A 181 -12.37 -32.16 -14.30
CA ALA A 181 -12.05 -33.56 -14.51
C ALA A 181 -11.57 -33.87 -15.94
N THR A 182 -11.64 -32.92 -16.88
CA THR A 182 -11.17 -33.12 -18.25
C THR A 182 -9.68 -33.42 -18.29
N ARG A 183 -9.21 -34.12 -19.34
CA ARG A 183 -7.78 -34.45 -19.48
C ARG A 183 -6.90 -33.20 -19.47
N MET A 184 -7.36 -32.14 -20.13
CA MET A 184 -6.70 -30.83 -20.14
C MET A 184 -6.50 -30.30 -18.71
N ALA A 185 -7.54 -30.32 -17.88
CA ALA A 185 -7.48 -29.86 -16.50
C ALA A 185 -6.59 -30.76 -15.61
N THR A 186 -6.60 -32.08 -15.82
CA THR A 186 -5.74 -33.00 -15.06
C THR A 186 -4.26 -32.91 -15.46
N ASP A 187 -3.97 -32.69 -16.74
CA ASP A 187 -2.58 -32.55 -17.24
C ASP A 187 -1.95 -31.24 -16.73
N LEU A 188 -2.73 -30.17 -16.67
CA LEU A 188 -2.37 -28.91 -15.98
C LEU A 188 -1.95 -29.16 -14.51
N ALA A 189 -2.55 -30.15 -13.85
CA ALA A 189 -2.27 -30.50 -12.46
C ALA A 189 -1.17 -31.57 -12.26
N GLY A 190 -0.73 -32.28 -13.31
CA GLY A 190 0.08 -33.51 -13.20
C GLY A 190 1.55 -33.45 -13.67
N GLY A 191 2.01 -32.36 -14.29
CA GLY A 191 3.39 -32.25 -14.79
C GLY A 191 4.47 -32.20 -13.69
N GLN A 192 5.73 -32.55 -14.00
CA GLN A 192 6.88 -32.44 -13.05
C GLN A 192 7.20 -31.00 -12.58
N THR A 193 6.47 -30.02 -13.13
CA THR A 193 6.42 -28.60 -12.75
C THR A 193 5.02 -28.17 -12.28
N ALA A 194 4.16 -29.10 -11.85
CA ALA A 194 2.74 -28.88 -11.56
C ALA A 194 2.53 -27.76 -10.52
N ARG A 195 2.20 -26.59 -11.05
CA ARG A 195 1.79 -25.40 -10.32
C ARG A 195 0.38 -25.65 -9.75
N LYS A 196 0.16 -25.35 -8.47
CA LYS A 196 -1.19 -25.23 -7.89
C LYS A 196 -1.87 -24.01 -8.51
N SER A 197 -2.47 -24.19 -9.68
CA SER A 197 -3.08 -23.10 -10.46
C SER A 197 -4.58 -23.08 -10.21
N LEU A 198 -5.09 -21.93 -9.76
CA LEU A 198 -6.51 -21.71 -9.51
C LEU A 198 -7.20 -21.46 -10.86
N VAL A 199 -8.19 -22.27 -11.22
CA VAL A 199 -8.92 -22.14 -12.49
C VAL A 199 -10.36 -21.71 -12.23
N VAL A 200 -10.74 -20.50 -12.64
CA VAL A 200 -12.06 -19.90 -12.34
C VAL A 200 -12.74 -19.37 -13.61
N PRO A 201 -14.09 -19.41 -13.68
CA PRO A 201 -14.82 -18.83 -14.81
C PRO A 201 -14.71 -17.31 -14.82
N VAL A 202 -14.54 -16.73 -16.00
CA VAL A 202 -14.52 -15.27 -16.21
C VAL A 202 -15.55 -14.79 -17.23
N ARG A 203 -16.01 -15.67 -18.12
CA ARG A 203 -17.05 -15.35 -19.10
C ARG A 203 -17.90 -16.58 -19.39
N TYR A 204 -19.20 -16.37 -19.55
CA TYR A 204 -20.11 -17.34 -20.14
C TYR A 204 -20.71 -16.74 -21.41
N ALA A 205 -20.78 -17.52 -22.48
CA ALA A 205 -21.53 -17.17 -23.68
C ALA A 205 -22.47 -18.30 -24.06
N GLY A 206 -23.71 -17.93 -24.40
CA GLY A 206 -24.76 -18.88 -24.74
C GLY A 206 -25.12 -19.83 -23.59
N VAL A 207 -25.75 -19.30 -22.53
CA VAL A 207 -26.35 -20.14 -21.47
C VAL A 207 -27.84 -20.32 -21.76
N HIS A 208 -28.22 -21.56 -22.07
CA HIS A 208 -29.57 -21.96 -22.44
C HIS A 208 -30.17 -22.86 -21.36
N VAL A 209 -31.36 -22.52 -20.87
CA VAL A 209 -32.09 -23.29 -19.86
C VAL A 209 -33.37 -23.84 -20.49
N TYR A 210 -33.42 -25.16 -20.67
CA TYR A 210 -34.52 -25.84 -21.37
C TYR A 210 -35.54 -26.49 -20.42
N GLY A 211 -35.22 -26.56 -19.12
CA GLY A 211 -36.11 -27.11 -18.13
C GLY A 211 -35.56 -26.99 -16.71
N ASP A 212 -36.21 -27.68 -15.78
CA ASP A 212 -35.80 -27.70 -14.37
C ASP A 212 -34.46 -28.42 -14.21
N VAL A 213 -33.38 -27.63 -14.13
CA VAL A 213 -31.99 -28.13 -13.98
C VAL A 213 -31.79 -28.99 -12.74
N THR A 214 -32.64 -28.87 -11.71
CA THR A 214 -32.53 -29.68 -10.49
C THR A 214 -32.83 -31.16 -10.70
N ARG A 215 -33.43 -31.50 -11.86
CA ARG A 215 -33.63 -32.89 -12.33
C ARG A 215 -32.41 -33.46 -13.05
N GLY A 216 -31.34 -32.68 -13.21
CA GLY A 216 -30.13 -33.11 -13.89
C GLY A 216 -29.46 -34.29 -13.19
N VAL A 217 -29.11 -35.32 -13.96
CA VAL A 217 -28.43 -36.52 -13.47
C VAL A 217 -27.10 -36.79 -14.14
N ARG A 218 -26.84 -36.16 -15.29
CA ARG A 218 -25.60 -36.33 -16.04
C ARG A 218 -25.13 -35.01 -16.60
N ALA A 219 -23.87 -34.65 -16.32
CA ALA A 219 -23.18 -33.53 -16.94
C ALA A 219 -22.04 -34.03 -17.83
N VAL A 220 -21.86 -33.40 -18.98
CA VAL A 220 -20.71 -33.62 -19.88
C VAL A 220 -20.02 -32.28 -20.06
N GLY A 221 -18.70 -32.25 -19.87
CA GLY A 221 -17.89 -31.05 -20.05
C GLY A 221 -16.66 -31.33 -20.92
N ALA A 222 -16.37 -30.45 -21.87
CA ALA A 222 -15.15 -30.48 -22.65
C ALA A 222 -14.37 -29.17 -22.45
N LEU A 223 -13.04 -29.24 -22.49
CA LEU A 223 -12.16 -28.12 -22.20
C LEU A 223 -10.95 -28.14 -23.14
N ALA A 224 -10.64 -27.00 -23.74
CA ALA A 224 -9.52 -26.81 -24.65
C ALA A 224 -8.72 -25.55 -24.31
N ALA A 225 -7.44 -25.53 -24.65
CA ALA A 225 -6.62 -24.32 -24.58
C ALA A 225 -6.99 -23.34 -25.69
N ARG A 226 -7.03 -22.04 -25.38
CA ARG A 226 -7.12 -20.99 -26.40
C ARG A 226 -5.72 -20.61 -26.86
N GLU A 227 -5.42 -20.83 -28.14
CA GLU A 227 -4.10 -20.52 -28.73
C GLU A 227 -3.64 -19.09 -28.39
N GLY A 228 -2.41 -18.96 -27.87
CA GLY A 228 -1.80 -17.66 -27.58
C GLY A 228 -2.26 -16.96 -26.28
N SER A 229 -2.92 -17.66 -25.35
CA SER A 229 -3.38 -17.08 -24.08
C SER A 229 -3.35 -18.07 -22.90
N ASP A 230 -3.32 -17.56 -21.67
CA ASP A 230 -3.48 -18.32 -20.41
C ASP A 230 -4.98 -18.62 -20.09
N ARG A 231 -5.79 -18.80 -21.13
CA ARG A 231 -7.24 -19.02 -21.04
C ARG A 231 -7.61 -20.41 -21.56
N LEU A 232 -8.57 -21.02 -20.89
CA LEU A 232 -9.20 -22.26 -21.32
C LEU A 232 -10.63 -21.95 -21.74
N VAL A 233 -11.11 -22.64 -22.76
CA VAL A 233 -12.48 -22.49 -23.25
C VAL A 233 -13.14 -23.86 -23.15
N GLY A 234 -14.31 -23.90 -22.52
CA GLY A 234 -15.05 -25.14 -22.34
C GLY A 234 -16.52 -25.02 -22.67
N GLU A 235 -17.16 -26.17 -22.80
CA GLU A 235 -18.60 -26.32 -23.05
C GLU A 235 -19.17 -27.30 -22.02
N VAL A 236 -20.43 -27.10 -21.61
CA VAL A 236 -21.08 -27.97 -20.61
C VAL A 236 -22.52 -28.25 -21.01
N VAL A 237 -22.90 -29.52 -20.97
CA VAL A 237 -24.29 -29.99 -21.19
C VAL A 237 -24.75 -30.79 -19.98
N LEU A 238 -25.88 -30.41 -19.39
CA LEU A 238 -26.55 -31.12 -18.31
C LEU A 238 -27.83 -31.77 -18.84
N THR A 239 -27.99 -33.08 -18.65
CA THR A 239 -29.18 -33.83 -19.09
C THR A 239 -29.96 -34.45 -17.93
N ASP A 240 -31.25 -34.65 -18.17
CA ASP A 240 -32.15 -35.42 -17.31
C ASP A 240 -31.93 -36.95 -17.45
N PRO A 241 -32.68 -37.80 -16.71
CA PRO A 241 -32.57 -39.27 -16.81
C PRO A 241 -32.93 -39.86 -18.18
N ASP A 242 -33.76 -39.17 -18.95
CA ASP A 242 -34.17 -39.58 -20.30
C ASP A 242 -33.16 -39.11 -21.37
N GLY A 243 -32.13 -38.37 -20.96
CA GLY A 243 -31.08 -37.84 -21.82
C GLY A 243 -31.42 -36.53 -22.49
N LEU A 244 -32.53 -35.89 -22.11
CA LEU A 244 -32.92 -34.57 -22.62
C LEU A 244 -32.07 -33.48 -21.97
N PRO A 245 -31.56 -32.50 -22.72
CA PRO A 245 -30.78 -31.40 -22.15
C PRO A 245 -31.67 -30.48 -21.31
N LEU A 246 -31.19 -30.13 -20.12
CA LEU A 246 -31.81 -29.17 -19.21
C LEU A 246 -31.05 -27.84 -19.20
N LEU A 247 -29.72 -27.89 -19.36
CA LEU A 247 -28.84 -26.73 -19.44
C LEU A 247 -27.76 -27.00 -20.50
N VAL A 248 -27.53 -26.02 -21.36
CA VAL A 248 -26.39 -25.99 -22.30
C VAL A 248 -25.64 -24.68 -22.11
N ILE A 249 -24.34 -24.78 -21.92
CA ILE A 249 -23.39 -23.67 -21.91
C ILE A 249 -22.53 -23.84 -23.16
N ASP A 250 -22.80 -23.02 -24.18
CA ASP A 250 -22.08 -23.06 -25.46
C ASP A 250 -20.59 -22.78 -25.24
N GLU A 251 -20.28 -21.78 -24.40
CA GLU A 251 -18.91 -21.43 -24.07
C GLU A 251 -18.79 -20.92 -22.62
N VAL A 252 -17.81 -21.44 -21.89
CA VAL A 252 -17.29 -20.86 -20.65
C VAL A 252 -15.80 -20.63 -20.78
N GLU A 253 -15.38 -19.38 -20.62
CA GLU A 253 -13.98 -19.00 -20.59
C GLU A 253 -13.47 -19.06 -19.14
N MET A 254 -12.41 -19.84 -18.94
CA MET A 254 -11.76 -20.05 -17.65
C MET A 254 -10.39 -19.34 -17.63
N ALA A 255 -10.13 -18.59 -16.57
CA ALA A 255 -8.82 -18.02 -16.27
C ALA A 255 -7.95 -19.03 -15.54
N VAL A 256 -6.69 -19.22 -15.97
CA VAL A 256 -5.69 -19.88 -15.13
C VAL A 256 -4.99 -18.80 -14.31
N LEU A 257 -5.40 -18.66 -13.05
CA LEU A 257 -4.73 -17.81 -12.08
C LEU A 257 -3.54 -18.60 -11.52
N GLY A 258 -2.35 -18.26 -11.99
CA GLY A 258 -1.12 -18.79 -11.40
C GLY A 258 -1.00 -18.29 -9.97
N SER A 259 -0.88 -19.19 -8.99
CA SER A 259 -0.24 -18.82 -7.74
C SER A 259 1.15 -18.29 -8.10
N GLY A 260 1.39 -17.03 -7.77
CA GLY A 260 2.70 -16.43 -7.94
C GLY A 260 3.75 -17.24 -7.18
N SER A 261 4.57 -17.98 -7.93
CA SER A 261 5.98 -18.27 -7.67
C SER A 261 6.34 -19.17 -6.49
N GLY A 262 7.59 -19.66 -6.47
CA GLY A 262 8.23 -20.15 -5.25
C GLY A 262 8.21 -19.15 -4.07
N ALA A 263 7.72 -17.91 -4.25
CA ALA A 263 7.44 -17.01 -3.16
C ALA A 263 6.33 -17.53 -2.23
N THR A 264 5.37 -18.37 -2.63
CA THR A 264 4.35 -18.86 -1.67
C THR A 264 4.94 -19.83 -0.64
N GLU A 265 5.86 -20.72 -1.04
CA GLU A 265 6.55 -21.61 -0.10
C GLU A 265 7.58 -20.85 0.75
N LEU A 266 8.29 -19.87 0.16
CA LEU A 266 9.20 -19.00 0.89
C LEU A 266 8.44 -18.11 1.90
N THR A 267 7.29 -17.55 1.50
CA THR A 267 6.40 -16.75 2.35
C THR A 267 5.91 -17.53 3.56
N GLN A 268 5.59 -18.82 3.38
CA GLN A 268 5.21 -19.70 4.50
C GLN A 268 6.38 -20.04 5.44
N ARG A 269 7.63 -19.75 5.05
CA ARG A 269 8.84 -20.04 5.84
C ARG A 269 9.51 -18.79 6.41
N LEU A 270 9.07 -17.61 6.02
CA LEU A 270 9.64 -16.34 6.47
C LEU A 270 8.80 -15.76 7.60
N PHE A 271 9.47 -15.35 8.66
CA PHE A 271 8.86 -14.76 9.84
C PHE A 271 9.53 -13.43 10.16
N THR A 272 8.75 -12.50 10.67
CA THR A 272 9.23 -11.26 11.26
C THR A 272 8.77 -11.16 12.72
N LEU A 273 9.34 -10.22 13.45
CA LEU A 273 8.90 -9.86 14.80
C LEU A 273 7.94 -8.69 14.71
N GLU A 274 6.84 -8.75 15.46
CA GLU A 274 5.82 -7.70 15.53
C GLU A 274 5.44 -7.40 16.98
N TRP A 275 5.32 -6.11 17.31
CA TRP A 275 4.88 -5.65 18.61
C TRP A 275 3.37 -5.49 18.67
N GLU A 276 2.70 -6.37 19.39
CA GLU A 276 1.24 -6.34 19.53
C GLU A 276 0.82 -5.63 20.83
N PRO A 277 -0.16 -4.69 20.79
CA PRO A 277 -0.74 -4.11 22.00
C PRO A 277 -1.32 -5.21 22.90
N ALA A 278 -0.81 -5.32 24.11
CA ALA A 278 -1.22 -6.33 25.07
C ALA A 278 -1.30 -5.72 26.47
N PRO A 279 -2.45 -5.13 26.82
CA PRO A 279 -2.68 -4.56 28.15
C PRO A 279 -2.41 -5.59 29.24
N LEU A 280 -1.81 -5.16 30.35
CA LEU A 280 -1.72 -5.99 31.56
C LEU A 280 -3.13 -6.39 32.00
N THR A 281 -3.41 -7.69 32.00
CA THR A 281 -4.62 -8.22 32.63
C THR A 281 -4.60 -7.79 34.09
N LYS A 282 -5.71 -7.22 34.59
CA LYS A 282 -5.81 -6.85 36.02
C LYS A 282 -5.45 -8.08 36.85
N ALA A 283 -4.38 -7.97 37.64
CA ALA A 283 -3.95 -9.04 38.53
C ALA A 283 -5.12 -9.51 39.37
N ASP A 284 -5.26 -10.82 39.55
CA ASP A 284 -6.19 -11.36 40.53
C ASP A 284 -5.79 -10.79 41.90
N PRO A 285 -6.65 -10.03 42.61
CA PRO A 285 -6.29 -9.40 43.87
C PRO A 285 -5.92 -10.42 44.97
N THR A 286 -6.10 -11.71 44.71
CA THR A 286 -5.71 -12.82 45.59
C THR A 286 -4.33 -13.42 45.29
N SER A 287 -3.68 -13.07 44.18
CA SER A 287 -2.31 -13.51 43.88
C SER A 287 -1.29 -12.59 44.59
N PRO A 288 -0.49 -13.10 45.54
CA PRO A 288 0.55 -12.30 46.16
C PRO A 288 1.63 -11.96 45.12
N GLY A 289 1.98 -10.67 45.02
CA GLY A 289 3.13 -10.20 44.23
C GLY A 289 4.46 -10.62 44.85
N PRO A 290 5.61 -10.20 44.28
CA PRO A 290 6.92 -10.54 44.84
C PRO A 290 7.11 -9.90 46.24
N ASP A 291 7.61 -10.67 47.20
CA ASP A 291 7.91 -10.18 48.55
C ASP A 291 9.25 -9.43 48.58
N ARG A 292 10.22 -9.84 47.75
CA ARG A 292 11.56 -9.25 47.69
C ARG A 292 12.12 -9.15 46.27
N LEU A 293 12.63 -7.97 45.91
CA LEU A 293 13.30 -7.69 44.64
C LEU A 293 14.72 -7.13 44.82
N LEU A 294 15.67 -7.64 44.04
CA LEU A 294 17.02 -7.08 43.92
C LEU A 294 17.14 -6.28 42.62
N LEU A 295 17.37 -4.97 42.73
CA LEU A 295 17.68 -4.10 41.60
C LEU A 295 19.19 -4.00 41.40
N ILE A 296 19.65 -4.24 40.18
CA ILE A 296 21.03 -4.08 39.74
C ILE A 296 21.03 -2.97 38.69
N GLY A 297 21.58 -1.81 39.05
CA GLY A 297 21.61 -0.63 38.19
C GLY A 297 22.58 0.41 38.73
N ASP A 298 23.09 1.29 37.87
CA ASP A 298 24.11 2.25 38.26
C ASP A 298 23.51 3.58 38.76
N PRO A 299 23.60 3.92 40.06
CA PRO A 299 23.11 5.19 40.58
C PRO A 299 23.94 6.39 40.10
N ALA A 300 25.18 6.17 39.65
CA ALA A 300 26.07 7.22 39.17
C ALA A 300 25.75 7.69 37.74
N ALA A 301 24.92 6.94 37.00
CA ALA A 301 24.55 7.25 35.62
C ALA A 301 23.65 8.49 35.48
N GLY A 302 23.10 9.04 36.57
CA GLY A 302 22.26 10.25 36.54
C GLY A 302 20.87 10.06 35.94
N ASP A 303 20.46 8.82 35.66
CA ASP A 303 19.14 8.48 35.13
C ASP A 303 18.05 8.61 36.21
N PRO A 304 16.99 9.43 36.00
CA PRO A 304 15.90 9.60 36.96
C PRO A 304 15.02 8.35 37.15
N LEU A 305 15.05 7.38 36.23
CA LEU A 305 14.22 6.18 36.29
C LEU A 305 14.56 5.29 37.49
N LEU A 306 15.85 4.98 37.69
CA LEU A 306 16.31 4.06 38.73
C LEU A 306 15.88 4.47 40.16
N PRO A 307 16.11 5.72 40.62
CA PRO A 307 15.63 6.15 41.93
C PRO A 307 14.10 6.20 42.02
N ALA A 308 13.41 6.59 40.95
CA ALA A 308 11.94 6.65 40.93
C ALA A 308 11.31 5.24 41.01
N LEU A 309 11.87 4.27 40.29
CA LEU A 309 11.43 2.88 40.31
C LEU A 309 11.65 2.24 41.69
N ARG A 310 12.83 2.45 42.29
CA ARG A 310 13.10 2.00 43.66
C ARG A 310 12.06 2.54 44.64
N SER A 311 11.75 3.83 44.56
CA SER A 311 10.73 4.45 45.41
C SER A 311 9.35 3.81 45.19
N SER A 312 8.93 3.64 43.93
CA SER A 312 7.61 3.10 43.60
C SER A 312 7.42 1.63 43.99
N LEU A 313 8.50 0.84 44.01
CA LEU A 313 8.48 -0.56 44.43
C LEU A 313 8.55 -0.72 45.96
N SER A 314 9.31 0.13 46.65
CA SER A 314 9.53 0.04 48.11
C SER A 314 8.24 0.19 48.93
N ASP A 315 7.20 0.81 48.36
CA ASP A 315 5.87 0.92 48.97
C ASP A 315 5.12 -0.42 49.05
N ARG A 316 5.57 -1.44 48.31
CA ARG A 316 4.82 -2.70 48.08
C ARG A 316 5.64 -3.97 48.27
N THR A 317 6.97 -3.90 48.16
CA THR A 317 7.88 -5.05 48.25
C THR A 317 9.21 -4.63 48.87
N GLU A 318 9.98 -5.55 49.44
CA GLU A 318 11.33 -5.26 49.93
C GLU A 318 12.29 -5.09 48.75
N VAL A 319 12.94 -3.93 48.64
CA VAL A 319 13.83 -3.62 47.52
C VAL A 319 15.24 -3.31 48.00
N GLU A 320 16.22 -3.99 47.41
CA GLU A 320 17.63 -3.62 47.52
C GLU A 320 18.16 -3.13 46.17
N LEU A 321 19.03 -2.12 46.19
CA LEU A 321 19.72 -1.61 45.01
C LEU A 321 21.22 -1.83 45.18
N VAL A 322 21.84 -2.45 44.18
CA VAL A 322 23.30 -2.64 44.12
C VAL A 322 23.84 -2.16 42.77
N SER A 323 25.03 -1.54 42.80
CA SER A 323 25.69 -1.11 41.56
C SER A 323 26.27 -2.31 40.82
N PRO A 324 26.14 -2.38 39.49
CA PRO A 324 26.78 -3.42 38.69
C PRO A 324 28.31 -3.34 38.71
N HIS A 325 28.88 -2.19 39.08
CA HIS A 325 30.32 -1.93 39.11
C HIS A 325 30.99 -2.38 40.42
N ASP A 326 30.21 -2.72 41.46
CA ASP A 326 30.72 -3.24 42.74
C ASP A 326 30.52 -4.75 42.79
N GLU A 327 31.47 -5.51 42.20
CA GLU A 327 31.38 -6.98 42.10
C GLU A 327 31.23 -7.65 43.48
N ALA A 328 31.88 -7.10 44.51
CA ALA A 328 31.85 -7.68 45.85
C ALA A 328 30.47 -7.48 46.51
N ALA A 329 29.92 -6.27 46.43
CA ALA A 329 28.57 -5.98 46.93
C ALA A 329 27.50 -6.75 46.14
N LEU A 330 27.64 -6.84 44.81
CA LEU A 330 26.74 -7.59 43.95
C LEU A 330 26.71 -9.08 44.32
N HIS A 331 27.88 -9.71 44.43
CA HIS A 331 27.97 -11.11 44.82
C HIS A 331 27.36 -11.32 46.22
N ALA A 332 27.69 -10.46 47.18
CA ALA A 332 27.14 -10.54 48.54
C ALA A 332 25.61 -10.37 48.60
N ALA A 333 25.04 -9.50 47.75
CA ALA A 333 23.61 -9.27 47.67
C ALA A 333 22.87 -10.49 47.08
N ILE A 334 23.44 -11.12 46.05
CA ILE A 334 22.88 -12.33 45.44
C ILE A 334 22.97 -13.52 46.41
N THR A 335 24.10 -13.72 47.09
CA THR A 335 24.36 -14.89 47.94
C THR A 335 23.86 -14.78 49.38
N ARG A 336 23.11 -13.72 49.71
CA ARG A 336 22.72 -13.44 51.10
C ARG A 336 21.88 -14.56 51.70
N SER A 337 22.27 -15.03 52.89
CA SER A 337 21.55 -16.08 53.62
C SER A 337 20.25 -15.55 54.23
N GLY A 338 19.10 -16.07 53.77
CA GLY A 338 17.75 -15.64 54.17
C GLY A 338 16.69 -16.13 53.17
N SER A 339 15.40 -15.80 53.34
CA SER A 339 14.37 -16.05 52.32
C SER A 339 14.85 -15.46 50.98
N GLY A 340 15.01 -16.29 49.94
CA GLY A 340 15.62 -15.88 48.66
C GLY A 340 14.87 -14.75 47.96
N TRP A 341 15.49 -14.16 46.94
CA TRP A 341 14.86 -13.15 46.09
C TRP A 341 13.72 -13.77 45.28
N ASP A 342 12.61 -13.05 45.12
CA ASP A 342 11.55 -13.45 44.18
C ASP A 342 11.86 -12.99 42.76
N GLY A 343 12.60 -11.89 42.63
CA GLY A 343 13.06 -11.38 41.35
C GLY A 343 14.37 -10.60 41.44
N ILE A 344 15.15 -10.67 40.37
CA ILE A 344 16.37 -9.89 40.13
C ILE A 344 16.12 -9.04 38.89
N VAL A 345 16.34 -7.73 38.97
CA VAL A 345 16.05 -6.77 37.90
C VAL A 345 17.34 -6.06 37.51
N MET A 346 17.84 -6.38 36.31
CA MET A 346 18.96 -5.69 35.67
C MET A 346 18.42 -4.46 34.94
N ILE A 347 18.91 -3.26 35.25
CA ILE A 347 18.41 -1.99 34.68
C ILE A 347 19.55 -1.29 33.93
N CYS A 348 19.36 -1.10 32.63
CA CYS A 348 20.26 -0.31 31.81
C CYS A 348 19.97 1.20 31.96
N PRO A 349 21.00 2.07 31.83
CA PRO A 349 20.82 3.51 31.88
C PRO A 349 20.18 4.05 30.59
N ALA A 350 19.71 5.30 30.64
CA ALA A 350 19.23 6.04 29.47
C ALA A 350 20.20 6.03 28.28
N ARG A 351 19.64 6.10 27.07
CA ARG A 351 20.40 6.02 25.80
C ARG A 351 21.54 7.04 25.74
N SER A 352 21.26 8.28 26.12
CA SER A 352 22.23 9.38 26.12
C SER A 352 23.48 9.11 26.95
N VAL A 353 23.40 8.26 27.98
CA VAL A 353 24.56 7.84 28.77
C VAL A 353 25.46 6.94 27.93
N ASP A 354 24.89 5.95 27.25
CA ASP A 354 25.64 5.00 26.43
C ASP A 354 26.19 5.65 25.16
N GLU A 355 25.37 6.46 24.48
CA GLU A 355 25.75 7.14 23.23
C GLU A 355 26.72 8.31 23.44
N SER A 356 26.98 8.71 24.70
CA SER A 356 28.07 9.63 25.02
C SER A 356 29.46 9.00 24.82
N LEU A 357 29.53 7.67 24.76
CA LEU A 357 30.74 6.91 24.53
C LEU A 357 31.02 6.75 23.02
N PRO A 358 32.29 6.69 22.61
CA PRO A 358 32.68 6.26 21.26
C PRO A 358 32.13 4.85 20.92
N GLU A 359 31.91 4.57 19.63
CA GLU A 359 31.28 3.32 19.16
C GLU A 359 32.02 2.03 19.61
N ASP A 360 33.36 2.06 19.64
CA ASP A 360 34.19 0.94 20.12
C ASP A 360 33.97 0.68 21.61
N ALA A 361 33.89 1.73 22.42
CA ALA A 361 33.56 1.62 23.84
C ALA A 361 32.12 1.15 24.08
N GLN A 362 31.17 1.51 23.20
CA GLN A 362 29.80 1.00 23.27
C GLN A 362 29.74 -0.53 23.03
N LEU A 363 30.56 -1.04 22.10
CA LEU A 363 30.67 -2.49 21.85
C LEU A 363 31.27 -3.23 23.07
N GLU A 364 32.35 -2.71 23.66
CA GLU A 364 32.92 -3.27 24.89
C GLU A 364 31.90 -3.25 26.05
N LEU A 365 31.10 -2.20 26.14
CA LEU A 365 30.04 -2.08 27.13
C LEU A 365 28.93 -3.12 26.93
N ALA A 366 28.50 -3.37 25.68
CA ALA A 366 27.53 -4.41 25.35
C ALA A 366 28.01 -5.81 25.78
N GLN A 367 29.28 -6.13 25.49
CA GLN A 367 29.90 -7.38 25.91
C GLN A 367 29.99 -7.49 27.44
N THR A 368 30.40 -6.41 28.11
CA THR A 368 30.52 -6.37 29.57
C THR A 368 29.18 -6.64 30.25
N ARG A 369 28.08 -6.03 29.76
CA ARG A 369 26.72 -6.26 30.27
C ARG A 369 26.25 -7.70 30.05
N THR A 370 26.54 -8.25 28.87
CA THR A 370 26.21 -9.65 28.56
C THR A 370 26.93 -10.61 29.53
N LEU A 371 28.22 -10.40 29.77
CA LEU A 371 29.01 -11.20 30.73
C LEU A 371 28.55 -11.01 32.17
N LEU A 372 28.13 -9.80 32.55
CA LEU A 372 27.57 -9.52 33.86
C LEU A 372 26.30 -10.33 34.11
N ILE A 373 25.36 -10.35 33.16
CA ILE A 373 24.13 -11.15 33.26
C ILE A 373 24.48 -12.64 33.38
N ALA A 374 25.40 -13.14 32.55
CA ALA A 374 25.85 -14.54 32.64
C ALA A 374 26.43 -14.87 34.03
N ARG A 375 27.23 -13.99 34.62
CA ARG A 375 27.81 -14.17 35.96
C ARG A 375 26.76 -14.11 37.07
N VAL A 376 25.76 -13.25 36.95
CA VAL A 376 24.61 -13.21 37.88
C VAL A 376 23.86 -14.54 37.83
N VAL A 377 23.53 -15.03 36.64
CA VAL A 377 22.83 -16.31 36.43
C VAL A 377 23.66 -17.49 36.96
N GLU A 378 24.97 -17.53 36.66
CA GLU A 378 25.87 -18.55 37.18
C GLU A 378 25.88 -18.57 38.72
N THR A 379 25.89 -17.38 39.34
CA THR A 379 25.85 -17.27 40.80
C THR A 379 24.52 -17.79 41.35
N VAL A 380 23.39 -17.38 40.77
CA VAL A 380 22.04 -17.78 41.20
C VAL A 380 21.85 -19.29 41.07
N THR A 381 22.21 -19.87 39.93
CA THR A 381 22.02 -21.31 39.64
C THR A 381 22.89 -22.18 40.55
N ARG A 382 24.12 -21.76 40.87
CA ARG A 382 25.01 -22.47 41.82
C ARG A 382 24.48 -22.52 43.25
N MET A 383 23.62 -21.58 43.66
CA MET A 383 23.03 -21.61 45.01
C MET A 383 22.02 -22.75 45.19
N GLY A 384 21.44 -23.29 44.12
CA GLY A 384 20.48 -24.41 44.19
C GLY A 384 19.23 -24.07 45.02
N THR A 385 18.71 -22.84 44.91
CA THR A 385 17.55 -22.37 45.67
C THR A 385 16.28 -23.17 45.31
N ARG A 386 15.45 -23.50 46.31
CA ARG A 386 14.16 -24.21 46.09
C ARG A 386 13.16 -23.45 45.21
N LYS A 387 13.24 -22.11 45.20
CA LYS A 387 12.45 -21.21 44.36
C LYS A 387 13.45 -20.29 43.66
N SER A 388 13.59 -20.45 42.35
CA SER A 388 14.48 -19.61 41.54
C SER A 388 13.86 -18.21 41.39
N PRO A 389 14.64 -17.12 41.53
CA PRO A 389 14.15 -15.78 41.29
C PRO A 389 13.82 -15.61 39.80
N ARG A 390 12.82 -14.78 39.51
CA ARG A 390 12.61 -14.32 38.13
C ARG A 390 13.69 -13.33 37.72
N LEU A 391 14.26 -13.47 36.53
CA LEU A 391 15.21 -12.51 35.98
C LEU A 391 14.51 -11.51 35.06
N TRP A 392 14.66 -10.23 35.34
CA TRP A 392 14.17 -9.14 34.49
C TRP A 392 15.36 -8.37 33.93
N ILE A 393 15.35 -8.11 32.63
CA ILE A 393 16.34 -7.28 31.93
C ILE A 393 15.59 -6.08 31.37
N VAL A 394 15.84 -4.90 31.93
CA VAL A 394 15.20 -3.64 31.53
C VAL A 394 16.17 -2.86 30.65
N THR A 395 15.77 -2.64 29.40
CA THR A 395 16.53 -1.90 28.38
C THR A 395 15.83 -0.60 27.99
N ARG A 396 16.58 0.33 27.41
CA ARG A 396 16.18 1.71 27.09
C ARG A 396 16.27 1.94 25.58
N GLY A 397 15.16 1.79 24.88
CA GLY A 397 15.09 1.91 23.42
C GLY A 397 16.10 1.00 22.70
N ALA A 398 16.30 -0.21 23.21
CA ALA A 398 17.27 -1.17 22.68
C ALA A 398 16.69 -2.08 21.59
N GLN A 399 15.36 -2.12 21.48
CA GLN A 399 14.66 -2.83 20.42
C GLN A 399 13.98 -1.84 19.48
N GLN A 400 14.05 -2.15 18.19
CA GLN A 400 13.32 -1.40 17.17
C GLN A 400 11.83 -1.72 17.35
N PHE A 401 11.04 -0.69 17.64
CA PHE A 401 9.60 -0.81 17.85
C PHE A 401 8.85 -0.35 16.60
N ASP A 402 9.23 0.80 16.07
CA ASP A 402 8.83 1.29 14.75
C ASP A 402 10.04 1.24 13.79
N PRO A 403 9.86 0.98 12.47
CA PRO A 403 10.95 1.05 11.49
C PRO A 403 11.70 2.38 11.51
N THR A 404 11.08 3.43 12.06
CA THR A 404 11.65 4.76 12.23
C THR A 404 12.56 4.93 13.45
N ASP A 405 12.53 4.01 14.41
CA ASP A 405 13.29 4.14 15.65
C ASP A 405 14.79 3.89 15.43
N SER A 406 15.62 4.76 16.03
CA SER A 406 17.00 4.41 16.35
C SER A 406 17.04 3.47 17.56
N VAL A 407 18.04 2.60 17.64
CA VAL A 407 18.23 1.65 18.74
C VAL A 407 19.49 1.94 19.54
N THR A 408 19.44 1.68 20.85
CA THR A 408 20.60 1.81 21.75
C THR A 408 21.50 0.58 21.62
N LEU A 409 22.50 0.65 20.74
CA LEU A 409 23.35 -0.50 20.35
C LEU A 409 23.99 -1.22 21.54
N ALA A 410 24.48 -0.47 22.53
CA ALA A 410 25.11 -1.00 23.75
C ALA A 410 24.18 -1.88 24.62
N GLN A 411 22.89 -1.94 24.29
CA GLN A 411 21.86 -2.69 25.01
C GLN A 411 21.15 -3.73 24.14
N SER A 412 21.20 -3.61 22.82
CA SER A 412 20.47 -4.48 21.88
C SER A 412 20.90 -5.95 21.96
N GLU A 413 22.19 -6.22 22.23
CA GLU A 413 22.72 -7.58 22.35
C GLU A 413 22.11 -8.37 23.53
N LEU A 414 21.57 -7.67 24.55
CA LEU A 414 21.00 -8.29 25.74
C LEU A 414 19.77 -9.16 25.42
N ARG A 415 19.11 -8.89 24.28
CA ARG A 415 18.06 -9.77 23.76
C ARG A 415 18.56 -11.17 23.46
N GLY A 416 19.78 -11.29 22.93
CA GLY A 416 20.40 -12.57 22.60
C GLY A 416 20.58 -13.45 23.83
N ILE A 417 21.19 -12.91 24.89
CA ILE A 417 21.37 -13.66 26.14
C ILE A 417 20.04 -13.93 26.85
N ALA A 418 19.09 -12.98 26.84
CA ALA A 418 17.76 -13.21 27.41
C ALA A 418 17.10 -14.44 26.78
N ARG A 419 17.14 -14.55 25.45
CA ARG A 419 16.60 -15.71 24.72
C ARG A 419 17.29 -17.01 25.04
N VAL A 420 18.62 -17.03 25.12
CA VAL A 420 19.37 -18.24 25.53
C VAL A 420 18.93 -18.70 26.91
N LEU A 421 18.82 -17.77 27.87
CA LEU A 421 18.41 -18.06 29.23
C LEU A 421 16.97 -18.57 29.33
N THR A 422 16.04 -18.08 28.50
CA THR A 422 14.66 -18.60 28.45
C THR A 422 14.64 -20.11 28.12
N PHE A 423 15.56 -20.59 27.28
CA PHE A 423 15.64 -22.01 26.90
C PHE A 423 16.50 -22.85 27.86
N GLU A 424 17.66 -22.35 28.28
CA GLU A 424 18.60 -23.11 29.12
C GLU A 424 18.22 -23.09 30.61
N HIS A 425 17.62 -21.98 31.07
CA HIS A 425 17.27 -21.71 32.47
C HIS A 425 15.81 -21.24 32.60
N SER A 426 14.88 -22.02 32.05
CA SER A 426 13.44 -21.71 32.06
C SER A 426 12.87 -21.43 33.46
N GLU A 427 13.49 -21.96 34.52
CA GLU A 427 13.14 -21.70 35.92
C GLU A 427 13.30 -20.23 36.34
N LEU A 428 14.15 -19.46 35.64
CA LEU A 428 14.36 -18.04 35.88
C LEU A 428 13.31 -17.15 35.22
N LYS A 429 12.45 -17.70 34.34
CA LYS A 429 11.44 -16.94 33.59
C LYS A 429 11.98 -15.60 33.06
N THR A 430 13.14 -15.65 32.43
CA THR A 430 13.87 -14.45 31.99
C THR A 430 12.99 -13.59 31.10
N THR A 431 12.82 -12.33 31.46
CA THR A 431 11.95 -11.39 30.74
C THR A 431 12.70 -10.13 30.38
N LEU A 432 12.69 -9.79 29.09
CA LEU A 432 13.20 -8.55 28.56
C LEU A 432 12.07 -7.51 28.51
N VAL A 433 12.31 -6.34 29.10
CA VAL A 433 11.36 -5.21 29.11
C VAL A 433 12.07 -3.99 28.51
N ASP A 434 11.68 -3.58 27.30
CA ASP A 434 12.25 -2.41 26.64
C ASP A 434 11.35 -1.18 26.79
N ILE A 435 11.84 -0.11 27.39
CA ILE A 435 11.07 1.11 27.66
C ILE A 435 11.62 2.29 26.82
N GLU A 436 11.05 3.49 26.98
CA GLU A 436 11.51 4.67 26.24
C GLU A 436 13.02 4.91 26.47
N PRO A 437 13.75 5.42 25.47
CA PRO A 437 15.19 5.64 25.58
C PRO A 437 15.55 6.67 26.66
N GLU A 438 14.66 7.62 26.92
CA GLU A 438 14.85 8.76 27.82
C GLU A 438 13.65 8.94 28.77
N GLY A 439 13.85 9.68 29.86
CA GLY A 439 12.77 10.05 30.78
C GLY A 439 12.19 8.89 31.61
N THR A 440 11.00 9.13 32.18
CA THR A 440 10.34 8.24 33.17
C THR A 440 8.91 7.87 32.79
N ASP A 441 8.50 8.04 31.53
CA ASP A 441 7.11 7.91 31.11
C ASP A 441 6.56 6.49 31.34
N SER A 442 7.38 5.46 31.12
CA SER A 442 7.06 4.07 31.44
C SER A 442 7.08 3.68 32.93
N LEU A 443 7.41 4.58 33.86
CA LEU A 443 7.62 4.22 35.27
C LEU A 443 6.43 3.45 35.88
N VAL A 444 5.21 3.92 35.63
CA VAL A 444 3.98 3.31 36.17
C VAL A 444 3.78 1.92 35.57
N GLY A 445 3.96 1.78 34.26
CA GLY A 445 3.83 0.51 33.54
C GLY A 445 4.88 -0.51 33.98
N LEU A 446 6.15 -0.10 34.03
CA LEU A 446 7.25 -0.94 34.49
C LEU A 446 7.05 -1.42 35.94
N THR A 447 6.62 -0.53 36.84
CA THR A 447 6.31 -0.92 38.22
C THR A 447 5.20 -1.97 38.27
N ALA A 448 4.13 -1.78 37.50
CA ALA A 448 3.03 -2.74 37.43
C ALA A 448 3.47 -4.09 36.85
N GLU A 449 4.32 -4.08 35.82
CA GLU A 449 4.89 -5.28 35.19
C GLU A 449 5.65 -6.15 36.20
N LEU A 450 6.59 -5.53 36.92
CA LEU A 450 7.47 -6.23 37.88
C LEU A 450 6.68 -6.83 39.05
N LEU A 451 5.60 -6.16 39.48
CA LEU A 451 4.75 -6.63 40.58
C LEU A 451 3.74 -7.70 40.15
N ALA A 452 3.21 -7.60 38.92
CA ALA A 452 2.23 -8.56 38.41
C ALA A 452 2.88 -9.87 37.95
N GLY A 453 4.09 -9.80 37.39
CA GLY A 453 4.84 -10.96 36.93
C GLY A 453 4.11 -11.84 35.90
N PRO A 454 3.54 -11.28 34.81
CA PRO A 454 2.84 -12.07 33.79
C PRO A 454 3.77 -13.06 33.07
N ASP A 455 3.22 -14.12 32.47
CA ASP A 455 3.98 -15.16 31.77
C ASP A 455 4.30 -14.71 30.33
N THR A 456 5.20 -13.74 30.19
CA THR A 456 5.66 -13.18 28.91
C THR A 456 7.18 -12.95 28.92
N ASP A 457 7.84 -13.20 27.79
CA ASP A 457 9.31 -13.18 27.68
C ASP A 457 9.87 -11.85 27.14
N GLU A 458 9.17 -11.19 26.22
CA GLU A 458 9.60 -9.94 25.57
C GLU A 458 8.46 -8.91 25.59
N VAL A 459 8.69 -7.80 26.29
CA VAL A 459 7.70 -6.73 26.54
C VAL A 459 8.32 -5.40 26.15
N ALA A 460 7.51 -4.48 25.62
CA ALA A 460 7.90 -3.10 25.44
C ALA A 460 6.85 -2.15 25.99
N TYR A 461 7.29 -0.98 26.43
CA TYR A 461 6.42 0.15 26.75
C TYR A 461 6.76 1.35 25.88
N ARG A 462 5.74 1.93 25.24
CA ARG A 462 5.82 3.12 24.40
C ARG A 462 4.58 3.96 24.63
N ASP A 463 4.74 5.27 24.83
CA ASP A 463 3.64 6.22 25.05
C ASP A 463 2.64 5.76 26.13
N GLY A 464 3.16 5.11 27.18
CA GLY A 464 2.36 4.56 28.28
C GLY A 464 1.52 3.33 27.95
N GLN A 465 1.67 2.76 26.75
CA GLN A 465 1.02 1.51 26.33
C GLN A 465 1.99 0.33 26.42
N ARG A 466 1.45 -0.85 26.72
CA ARG A 466 2.20 -2.11 26.84
C ARG A 466 2.06 -2.95 25.58
N TYR A 467 3.18 -3.49 25.11
CA TYR A 467 3.28 -4.35 23.94
C TYR A 467 4.02 -5.64 24.26
N VAL A 468 3.73 -6.70 23.50
CA VAL A 468 4.46 -7.98 23.55
C VAL A 468 5.00 -8.31 22.17
N ASN A 469 6.20 -8.88 22.13
CA ASN A 469 6.83 -9.25 20.86
C ASN A 469 6.30 -10.62 20.39
N ARG A 470 5.83 -10.70 19.15
CA ARG A 470 5.34 -11.94 18.51
C ARG A 470 6.15 -12.28 17.28
N LEU A 471 6.36 -13.58 17.08
CA LEU A 471 6.87 -14.10 15.81
C LEU A 471 5.69 -14.35 14.89
N VAL A 472 5.60 -13.59 13.80
CA VAL A 472 4.49 -13.64 12.84
C VAL A 472 5.03 -13.92 11.44
N PRO A 473 4.22 -14.46 10.51
CA PRO A 473 4.63 -14.60 9.11
C PRO A 473 5.07 -13.26 8.52
N ALA A 474 6.13 -13.26 7.70
CA ALA A 474 6.64 -12.04 7.08
C ALA A 474 5.58 -11.43 6.13
N PRO A 475 5.39 -10.10 6.17
CA PRO A 475 4.38 -9.45 5.37
C PRO A 475 4.66 -9.62 3.88
N THR A 476 3.61 -9.86 3.09
CA THR A 476 3.65 -9.91 1.64
C THR A 476 2.71 -8.88 1.02
N THR A 477 3.07 -8.42 -0.16
CA THR A 477 2.18 -7.68 -1.07
C THR A 477 0.99 -8.55 -1.46
N THR A 478 -0.05 -7.92 -2.01
CA THR A 478 -1.24 -8.61 -2.55
C THR A 478 -0.92 -9.66 -3.61
N ASN A 479 0.27 -9.57 -4.23
CA ASN A 479 0.74 -10.51 -5.25
C ASN A 479 1.60 -11.64 -4.66
N GLY A 480 1.66 -11.78 -3.32
CA GLY A 480 2.42 -12.82 -2.63
C GLY A 480 3.94 -12.61 -2.62
N VAL A 481 4.42 -11.44 -3.01
CA VAL A 481 5.85 -11.06 -2.92
C VAL A 481 6.12 -10.47 -1.55
N LEU A 482 7.22 -10.83 -0.89
CA LEU A 482 7.66 -10.20 0.37
C LEU A 482 7.60 -8.69 0.26
N ALA A 483 6.93 -8.07 1.23
CA ALA A 483 6.93 -6.62 1.35
C ALA A 483 8.38 -6.16 1.54
N ALA A 484 8.81 -5.21 0.72
CA ALA A 484 10.14 -4.65 0.87
C ALA A 484 10.25 -3.95 2.23
N GLU A 485 11.35 -4.21 2.92
CA GLU A 485 11.64 -3.52 4.18
C GLU A 485 11.85 -2.03 3.89
N SER A 486 11.16 -1.18 4.65
CA SER A 486 11.36 0.26 4.60
C SER A 486 12.66 0.60 5.31
N ARG A 487 13.73 0.72 4.53
CA ARG A 487 15.06 1.07 5.05
C ARG A 487 15.13 2.58 5.22
N ARG A 488 15.71 3.06 6.32
CA ARG A 488 16.03 4.48 6.49
C ARG A 488 17.44 4.78 6.03
N THR A 489 17.64 5.99 5.56
CA THR A 489 18.95 6.53 5.20
C THR A 489 18.99 8.01 5.55
N VAL A 490 20.21 8.52 5.74
CA VAL A 490 20.47 9.95 5.90
C VAL A 490 21.04 10.44 4.57
N VAL A 491 20.25 11.21 3.84
CA VAL A 491 20.68 11.79 2.56
C VAL A 491 21.41 13.10 2.84
N ASN A 492 22.68 13.14 2.47
CA ASN A 492 23.48 14.37 2.50
C ASN A 492 23.23 15.19 1.22
N LEU A 493 22.67 16.38 1.39
CA LEU A 493 22.36 17.30 0.28
C LEU A 493 23.62 18.06 -0.18
N ASP A 494 24.63 18.18 0.67
CA ASP A 494 25.89 18.88 0.40
C ASP A 494 26.91 18.01 -0.37
N GLY A 495 26.55 16.75 -0.67
CA GLY A 495 27.46 15.76 -1.26
C GLY A 495 28.08 16.20 -2.58
N THR A 496 29.42 16.10 -2.68
CA THR A 496 30.24 16.52 -3.83
C THR A 496 30.29 15.51 -4.98
N GLY A 497 29.38 14.53 -5.03
CA GLY A 497 29.29 13.59 -6.16
C GLY A 497 28.80 14.28 -7.45
N PRO A 498 28.92 13.64 -8.63
CA PRO A 498 28.40 14.20 -9.90
C PRO A 498 26.90 14.49 -9.86
N VAL A 499 26.22 13.88 -8.89
CA VAL A 499 24.80 13.95 -8.61
C VAL A 499 24.66 13.90 -7.08
N GLY A 500 24.62 15.05 -6.40
CA GLY A 500 24.39 15.11 -4.95
C GLY A 500 23.09 14.40 -4.53
N GLY A 501 22.96 14.02 -3.25
CA GLY A 501 21.79 13.32 -2.74
C GLY A 501 20.50 14.09 -2.97
N ALA A 502 19.41 13.39 -3.29
CA ALA A 502 18.11 14.00 -3.50
C ALA A 502 17.02 13.25 -2.74
N VAL A 503 16.04 14.02 -2.28
CA VAL A 503 14.85 13.49 -1.62
C VAL A 503 13.57 14.03 -2.24
N ARG A 504 12.47 13.30 -2.03
CA ARG A 504 11.11 13.68 -2.44
C ARG A 504 10.07 13.11 -1.48
N LEU A 505 9.06 13.90 -1.13
CA LEU A 505 7.88 13.47 -0.37
C LEU A 505 7.00 12.55 -1.23
N GLN A 506 6.56 11.42 -0.68
CA GLN A 506 5.71 10.45 -1.39
C GLN A 506 4.51 10.01 -0.56
N ILE A 507 3.53 9.40 -1.23
CA ILE A 507 2.36 8.78 -0.61
C ILE A 507 2.66 7.29 -0.44
N ASP A 508 2.92 6.85 0.79
CA ASP A 508 3.13 5.42 1.07
C ASP A 508 1.79 4.70 1.27
N GLN A 509 0.84 5.36 1.93
CA GLN A 509 -0.49 4.82 2.22
C GLN A 509 -1.59 5.83 1.83
N PRO A 510 -2.24 5.65 0.67
CA PRO A 510 -3.37 6.49 0.29
C PRO A 510 -4.45 6.51 1.37
N GLY A 511 -4.97 7.72 1.68
CA GLY A 511 -5.98 7.92 2.72
C GLY A 511 -5.41 8.33 4.09
N ARG A 512 -4.10 8.22 4.29
CA ARG A 512 -3.39 8.59 5.53
C ARG A 512 -2.40 9.71 5.31
N LEU A 513 -2.80 10.95 5.62
CA LEU A 513 -1.92 12.13 5.50
C LEU A 513 -0.73 12.11 6.47
N ASP A 514 -0.83 11.36 7.56
CA ASP A 514 0.25 11.12 8.52
C ASP A 514 1.30 10.12 8.00
N ALA A 515 0.98 9.37 6.93
CA ALA A 515 1.88 8.44 6.26
C ALA A 515 2.61 9.05 5.04
N LEU A 516 2.65 10.39 4.94
CA LEU A 516 3.49 11.08 3.96
C LEU A 516 4.93 11.07 4.46
N THR A 517 5.82 10.42 3.72
CA THR A 517 7.22 10.26 4.10
C THR A 517 8.16 10.80 3.02
N VAL A 518 9.34 11.22 3.45
CA VAL A 518 10.40 11.67 2.55
C VAL A 518 11.20 10.44 2.10
N HIS A 519 11.37 10.28 0.80
CA HIS A 519 12.14 9.19 0.18
C HIS A 519 13.39 9.73 -0.48
N GLU A 520 14.49 9.00 -0.36
CA GLU A 520 15.66 9.17 -1.21
C GLU A 520 15.26 8.87 -2.67
N VAL A 521 15.66 9.75 -3.57
CA VAL A 521 15.44 9.58 -5.01
C VAL A 521 16.75 9.75 -5.76
N LYS A 522 16.90 8.97 -6.83
CA LYS A 522 18.00 9.16 -7.78
C LYS A 522 17.66 10.29 -8.73
N ARG A 523 18.58 11.24 -8.89
CA ARG A 523 18.47 12.23 -9.96
C ARG A 523 18.93 11.60 -11.27
N ALA A 524 18.25 11.95 -12.35
CA ALA A 524 18.62 11.57 -13.70
C ALA A 524 19.10 12.81 -14.45
N ARG A 525 20.13 12.65 -15.29
CA ARG A 525 20.58 13.73 -16.17
C ARG A 525 19.49 13.99 -17.22
N PRO A 526 19.05 15.24 -17.43
CA PRO A 526 18.04 15.56 -18.44
C PRO A 526 18.53 15.18 -19.84
N GLN A 527 17.62 14.68 -20.68
CA GLN A 527 17.86 14.30 -22.07
C GLN A 527 16.91 15.05 -23.01
N GLY A 528 17.33 15.29 -24.25
CA GLY A 528 16.49 15.95 -25.26
C GLY A 528 15.97 17.31 -24.78
N ASP A 529 14.65 17.47 -24.71
CA ASP A 529 13.94 18.69 -24.32
C ASP A 529 13.71 18.85 -22.81
N GLN A 530 14.41 18.06 -21.98
CA GLN A 530 14.24 18.08 -20.53
C GLN A 530 15.15 19.08 -19.81
N VAL A 531 14.72 19.52 -18.63
CA VAL A 531 15.43 20.41 -17.73
C VAL A 531 15.37 19.85 -16.31
N GLU A 532 16.48 19.94 -15.58
CA GLU A 532 16.52 19.71 -14.13
C GLU A 532 16.48 21.05 -13.39
N VAL A 533 15.61 21.16 -12.41
CA VAL A 533 15.47 22.33 -11.53
C VAL A 533 15.72 21.89 -10.10
N ARG A 534 16.66 22.56 -9.42
CA ARG A 534 16.80 22.50 -7.95
C ARG A 534 15.70 23.33 -7.33
N VAL A 535 14.83 22.66 -6.58
CA VAL A 535 13.65 23.28 -5.99
C VAL A 535 14.04 24.08 -4.75
N VAL A 536 13.48 25.27 -4.62
CA VAL A 536 13.57 26.11 -3.42
C VAL A 536 12.29 26.01 -2.62
N ALA A 537 11.15 26.10 -3.30
CA ALA A 537 9.84 26.03 -2.69
C ALA A 537 8.83 25.44 -3.67
N ALA A 538 7.85 24.70 -3.15
CA ALA A 538 6.82 24.04 -3.94
C ALA A 538 5.41 24.40 -3.46
N GLY A 539 4.51 24.68 -4.39
CA GLY A 539 3.14 25.07 -4.10
C GLY A 539 2.26 23.86 -3.78
N LEU A 540 1.59 23.87 -2.63
CA LEU A 540 0.57 22.89 -2.28
C LEU A 540 -0.77 23.25 -2.92
N ASN A 541 -1.38 22.28 -3.61
CA ASN A 541 -2.69 22.42 -4.25
C ASN A 541 -3.70 21.44 -3.65
N PHE A 542 -5.00 21.76 -3.76
CA PHE A 542 -6.05 20.87 -3.26
C PHE A 542 -6.06 19.52 -3.99
N SER A 543 -5.61 19.49 -5.25
CA SER A 543 -5.39 18.26 -6.01
C SER A 543 -4.38 17.33 -5.34
N ASP A 544 -3.32 17.86 -4.70
CA ASP A 544 -2.33 17.05 -3.97
C ASP A 544 -2.96 16.37 -2.75
N VAL A 545 -3.86 17.05 -2.04
CA VAL A 545 -4.63 16.46 -0.94
C VAL A 545 -5.52 15.33 -1.44
N LEU A 546 -6.21 15.51 -2.57
CA LEU A 546 -7.05 14.46 -3.15
C LEU A 546 -6.23 13.23 -3.58
N LYS A 547 -5.02 13.45 -4.13
CA LYS A 547 -4.06 12.39 -4.46
C LYS A 547 -3.62 11.64 -3.20
N ALA A 548 -3.22 12.36 -2.16
CA ALA A 548 -2.80 11.76 -0.89
C ALA A 548 -3.93 11.00 -0.18
N MET A 549 -5.18 11.43 -0.35
CA MET A 549 -6.35 10.74 0.19
C MET A 549 -6.81 9.54 -0.65
N GLY A 550 -6.17 9.25 -1.78
CA GLY A 550 -6.56 8.15 -2.67
C GLY A 550 -7.86 8.36 -3.44
N VAL A 551 -8.40 9.58 -3.44
CA VAL A 551 -9.67 9.94 -4.12
C VAL A 551 -9.41 10.36 -5.58
N TYR A 552 -8.15 10.66 -5.92
CA TYR A 552 -7.76 11.13 -7.24
C TYR A 552 -7.23 9.97 -8.10
N PRO A 553 -7.92 9.58 -9.19
CA PRO A 553 -7.44 8.53 -10.08
C PRO A 553 -6.18 8.98 -10.80
N GLY A 554 -5.16 8.13 -10.83
CA GLY A 554 -3.98 8.39 -11.65
C GLY A 554 -4.32 8.31 -13.13
N LEU A 555 -3.72 9.18 -13.94
CA LEU A 555 -3.78 9.06 -15.40
C LEU A 555 -3.08 7.76 -15.80
N ASP A 556 -3.68 7.01 -16.73
CA ASP A 556 -3.09 5.80 -17.33
C ASP A 556 -2.81 4.65 -16.32
N GLY A 557 -3.50 4.62 -15.17
CA GLY A 557 -3.37 3.56 -14.16
C GLY A 557 -2.10 3.64 -13.29
N ALA A 558 -1.27 4.68 -13.46
CA ALA A 558 -0.11 4.92 -12.62
C ALA A 558 -0.51 5.50 -11.25
N ALA A 559 0.28 5.24 -10.20
CA ALA A 559 0.05 5.86 -8.90
C ALA A 559 0.19 7.40 -8.99
N PRO A 560 -0.74 8.18 -8.42
CA PRO A 560 -0.66 9.63 -8.47
C PRO A 560 0.56 10.16 -7.70
N VAL A 561 1.32 11.07 -8.32
CA VAL A 561 2.45 11.76 -7.69
C VAL A 561 2.01 13.15 -7.22
N ILE A 562 2.34 13.49 -5.97
CA ILE A 562 2.07 14.79 -5.36
C ILE A 562 3.09 15.85 -5.77
N GLY A 563 2.65 17.11 -5.76
CA GLY A 563 3.43 18.26 -6.22
C GLY A 563 3.20 18.47 -7.71
N GLY A 564 2.81 19.70 -8.08
CA GLY A 564 2.52 20.09 -9.46
C GLY A 564 3.22 21.37 -9.93
N GLU A 565 3.70 22.20 -9.01
CA GLU A 565 4.40 23.44 -9.29
C GLU A 565 5.51 23.69 -8.27
N CYS A 566 6.56 24.41 -8.68
CA CYS A 566 7.61 24.91 -7.81
C CYS A 566 8.32 26.14 -8.39
N VAL A 567 9.12 26.78 -7.54
CA VAL A 567 10.16 27.71 -7.94
C VAL A 567 11.53 27.11 -7.65
N GLY A 568 12.51 27.44 -8.48
CA GLY A 568 13.85 26.95 -8.30
C GLY A 568 14.85 27.53 -9.28
N TYR A 569 16.01 26.88 -9.34
CA TYR A 569 17.11 27.24 -10.22
C TYR A 569 17.43 26.08 -11.15
N VAL A 570 17.58 26.36 -12.44
CA VAL A 570 17.99 25.35 -13.43
C VAL A 570 19.39 24.84 -13.09
N THR A 571 19.56 23.53 -12.93
CA THR A 571 20.86 22.89 -12.62
C THR A 571 21.45 22.13 -13.80
N ALA A 572 20.60 21.63 -14.70
CA ALA A 572 21.02 20.96 -15.92
C ALA A 572 19.97 21.12 -17.02
N VAL A 573 20.40 21.10 -18.28
CA VAL A 573 19.55 21.15 -19.47
C VAL A 573 19.91 19.99 -20.40
N GLY A 574 18.92 19.45 -21.10
CA GLY A 574 19.09 18.47 -22.17
C GLY A 574 19.63 19.12 -23.44
N ASP A 575 20.08 18.27 -24.38
CA ASP A 575 20.80 18.71 -25.58
C ASP A 575 19.93 19.54 -26.55
N ASP A 576 18.60 19.42 -26.47
CA ASP A 576 17.64 20.11 -27.36
C ASP A 576 17.00 21.36 -26.71
N VAL A 577 17.54 21.85 -25.58
CA VAL A 577 16.97 22.99 -24.84
C VAL A 577 17.76 24.28 -25.09
N ASP A 578 17.08 25.29 -25.64
CA ASP A 578 17.61 26.66 -25.82
C ASP A 578 16.81 27.75 -25.07
N SER A 579 15.70 27.36 -24.46
CA SER A 579 14.71 28.29 -23.92
C SER A 579 14.96 28.76 -22.47
N VAL A 580 15.91 28.12 -21.77
CA VAL A 580 16.36 28.46 -20.40
C VAL A 580 17.84 28.14 -20.23
N GLU A 581 18.50 28.79 -19.28
CA GLU A 581 19.93 28.62 -19.01
C GLU A 581 20.19 28.07 -17.59
N ILE A 582 21.31 27.36 -17.40
CA ILE A 582 21.75 26.89 -16.07
C ILE A 582 21.96 28.10 -15.14
N GLY A 583 21.45 27.99 -13.91
CA GLY A 583 21.46 29.06 -12.91
C GLY A 583 20.26 30.01 -13.00
N GLN A 584 19.41 29.90 -14.03
CA GLN A 584 18.25 30.76 -14.19
C GLN A 584 17.17 30.43 -13.16
N ARG A 585 16.56 31.47 -12.58
CA ARG A 585 15.45 31.37 -11.63
C ARG A 585 14.12 31.20 -12.37
N VAL A 586 13.38 30.15 -12.06
CA VAL A 586 12.23 29.70 -12.87
C VAL A 586 11.09 29.20 -11.99
N ILE A 587 9.85 29.36 -12.49
CA ILE A 587 8.72 28.50 -12.11
C ILE A 587 8.77 27.27 -13.01
N ALA A 588 8.60 26.09 -12.42
CA ALA A 588 8.54 24.82 -13.13
C ALA A 588 7.30 24.00 -12.73
N PHE A 589 6.66 23.38 -13.72
CA PHE A 589 5.56 22.43 -13.52
C PHE A 589 6.02 21.01 -13.75
N GLY A 590 5.52 20.09 -12.93
CA GLY A 590 5.82 18.67 -13.08
C GLY A 590 5.39 17.87 -11.85
N PRO A 591 5.24 16.55 -11.98
CA PRO A 591 4.98 15.70 -10.83
C PRO A 591 6.19 15.65 -9.89
N GLY A 592 5.95 15.62 -8.57
CA GLY A 592 7.00 15.35 -7.60
C GLY A 592 7.79 16.57 -7.15
N THR A 593 7.22 17.77 -7.24
CA THR A 593 7.90 19.03 -6.86
C THR A 593 8.16 19.19 -5.36
N PHE A 594 7.52 18.39 -4.49
CA PHE A 594 7.85 18.32 -3.06
C PHE A 594 9.15 17.53 -2.82
N GLY A 595 10.24 17.96 -3.44
CA GLY A 595 11.54 17.32 -3.34
C GLY A 595 12.64 18.31 -3.69
N THR A 596 13.88 17.90 -3.48
CA THR A 596 15.07 18.77 -3.70
C THR A 596 15.30 19.13 -5.17
N HIS A 597 14.90 18.25 -6.09
CA HIS A 597 15.09 18.40 -7.51
C HIS A 597 13.87 17.88 -8.26
N VAL A 598 13.56 18.47 -9.40
CA VAL A 598 12.53 18.00 -10.34
C VAL A 598 13.09 18.03 -11.76
N GLY A 599 12.86 16.95 -12.50
CA GLY A 599 13.08 16.90 -13.95
C GLY A 599 11.75 17.13 -14.66
N THR A 600 11.72 18.02 -15.65
CA THR A 600 10.51 18.31 -16.44
C THR A 600 10.86 18.74 -17.86
N LEU A 601 9.86 18.97 -18.72
CA LEU A 601 10.05 19.49 -20.08
C LEU A 601 10.39 20.98 -20.04
N ALA A 602 11.25 21.44 -20.95
CA ALA A 602 11.62 22.85 -21.06
C ALA A 602 10.39 23.77 -21.26
N ASP A 603 9.36 23.28 -21.95
CA ASP A 603 8.11 24.03 -22.16
C ASP A 603 7.24 24.17 -20.89
N LEU A 604 7.56 23.44 -19.83
CA LEU A 604 6.93 23.58 -18.51
C LEU A 604 7.77 24.43 -17.55
N VAL A 605 8.77 25.14 -18.07
CA VAL A 605 9.67 26.01 -17.29
C VAL A 605 9.62 27.45 -17.79
N VAL A 606 9.34 28.37 -16.87
CA VAL A 606 9.17 29.81 -17.16
C VAL A 606 10.09 30.65 -16.27
N PRO A 607 10.97 31.48 -16.85
CA PRO A 607 11.77 32.45 -16.08
C PRO A 607 10.89 33.42 -15.31
N ILE A 608 11.30 33.76 -14.08
CA ILE A 608 10.56 34.71 -13.24
C ILE A 608 11.34 36.01 -12.99
N PRO A 609 10.65 37.17 -12.87
CA PRO A 609 11.30 38.45 -12.58
C PRO A 609 11.94 38.48 -11.19
N ASP A 610 13.11 39.09 -11.04
CA ASP A 610 13.85 39.22 -9.75
C ASP A 610 13.06 39.87 -8.61
N THR A 611 12.02 40.63 -8.94
CA THR A 611 11.16 41.30 -7.97
C THR A 611 10.18 40.35 -7.27
N LEU A 612 9.98 39.13 -7.78
CA LEU A 612 9.02 38.17 -7.24
C LEU A 612 9.70 37.24 -6.21
N PRO A 613 9.26 37.25 -4.92
CA PRO A 613 9.78 36.35 -3.89
C PRO A 613 9.51 34.88 -4.21
N ASP A 614 10.45 34.00 -3.85
CA ASP A 614 10.39 32.57 -4.16
C ASP A 614 9.12 31.90 -3.61
N ASN A 615 8.79 32.13 -2.34
CA ASN A 615 7.62 31.50 -1.71
C ASN A 615 6.29 31.90 -2.38
N GLU A 616 6.19 33.14 -2.87
CA GLU A 616 5.02 33.62 -3.60
C GLU A 616 5.00 33.04 -5.02
N ALA A 617 6.15 33.07 -5.72
CA ALA A 617 6.32 32.50 -7.06
C ALA A 617 5.97 31.00 -7.13
N ALA A 618 6.38 30.23 -6.12
CA ALA A 618 6.14 28.79 -6.02
C ALA A 618 4.64 28.41 -6.00
N THR A 619 3.76 29.36 -5.67
CA THR A 619 2.32 29.17 -5.56
C THR A 619 1.52 29.87 -6.65
N PHE A 620 2.21 30.55 -7.56
CA PHE A 620 1.63 31.46 -8.52
C PHE A 620 1.01 30.73 -9.72
N GLY A 621 1.77 29.78 -10.29
CA GLY A 621 1.53 29.20 -11.60
C GLY A 621 0.15 28.55 -11.74
N VAL A 622 -0.15 27.52 -10.94
CA VAL A 622 -1.38 26.74 -11.02
C VAL A 622 -2.61 27.61 -10.76
N ALA A 623 -2.54 28.48 -9.74
CA ALA A 623 -3.67 29.33 -9.37
C ALA A 623 -4.06 30.31 -10.48
N TYR A 624 -3.07 31.03 -11.01
CA TYR A 624 -3.30 32.04 -12.04
C TYR A 624 -3.56 31.46 -13.42
N LEU A 625 -2.87 30.39 -13.83
CA LEU A 625 -3.16 29.71 -15.10
C LEU A 625 -4.58 29.15 -15.12
N THR A 626 -5.01 28.50 -14.03
CA THR A 626 -6.38 27.98 -13.94
C THR A 626 -7.38 29.12 -14.05
N ALA A 627 -7.23 30.16 -13.23
CA ALA A 627 -8.17 31.28 -13.22
C ALA A 627 -8.22 32.03 -14.55
N TRP A 628 -7.07 32.27 -15.19
CA TRP A 628 -6.99 32.96 -16.48
C TRP A 628 -7.58 32.12 -17.61
N HIS A 629 -7.19 30.86 -17.74
CA HIS A 629 -7.75 29.98 -18.76
C HIS A 629 -9.27 29.86 -18.60
N SER A 630 -9.76 29.68 -17.37
CA SER A 630 -11.18 29.61 -17.07
C SER A 630 -11.91 30.92 -17.42
N LEU A 631 -11.50 32.07 -16.88
CA LEU A 631 -12.27 33.30 -17.04
C LEU A 631 -12.06 33.97 -18.41
N CYS A 632 -10.82 34.00 -18.91
CA CYS A 632 -10.47 34.74 -20.13
C CYS A 632 -10.65 33.90 -21.40
N GLU A 633 -10.21 32.64 -21.42
CA GLU A 633 -10.28 31.82 -22.64
C GLU A 633 -11.61 31.07 -22.78
N VAL A 634 -12.02 30.34 -21.73
CA VAL A 634 -13.24 29.53 -21.75
C VAL A 634 -14.49 30.38 -21.51
N GLY A 635 -14.48 31.15 -20.42
CA GLY A 635 -15.57 32.04 -20.01
C GLY A 635 -15.67 33.30 -20.86
N ARG A 636 -14.58 33.75 -21.48
CA ARG A 636 -14.52 35.01 -22.25
C ARG A 636 -15.18 36.17 -21.50
N LEU A 637 -14.86 36.29 -20.22
CA LEU A 637 -15.45 37.27 -19.32
C LEU A 637 -15.20 38.69 -19.84
N ALA A 638 -16.27 39.47 -19.96
CA ALA A 638 -16.22 40.84 -20.46
C ALA A 638 -16.45 41.88 -19.34
N PRO A 639 -16.00 43.14 -19.54
CA PRO A 639 -16.28 44.23 -18.60
C PRO A 639 -17.79 44.39 -18.35
N GLY A 640 -18.18 44.53 -17.09
CA GLY A 640 -19.58 44.70 -16.66
C GLY A 640 -20.39 43.40 -16.50
N GLU A 641 -19.89 42.25 -16.98
CA GLU A 641 -20.54 40.95 -16.74
C GLU A 641 -20.47 40.54 -15.27
N ARG A 642 -21.48 39.78 -14.81
CA ARG A 642 -21.55 39.24 -13.45
C ARG A 642 -20.89 37.87 -13.38
N VAL A 643 -19.89 37.72 -12.53
CA VAL A 643 -19.19 36.45 -12.31
C VAL A 643 -19.37 35.96 -10.88
N LEU A 644 -19.82 34.73 -10.71
CA LEU A 644 -19.84 34.02 -9.43
C LEU A 644 -18.60 33.15 -9.29
N ILE A 645 -17.81 33.39 -8.24
CA ILE A 645 -16.59 32.65 -7.93
C ILE A 645 -16.79 31.91 -6.60
N HIS A 646 -16.90 30.59 -6.67
CA HIS A 646 -17.01 29.77 -5.47
C HIS A 646 -15.67 29.60 -4.75
N SER A 647 -15.71 29.40 -3.43
CA SER A 647 -14.53 29.20 -2.58
C SER A 647 -13.47 30.30 -2.75
N ALA A 648 -13.90 31.56 -2.86
CA ALA A 648 -13.08 32.67 -3.36
C ALA A 648 -11.85 33.01 -2.50
N THR A 649 -11.76 32.50 -1.26
CA THR A 649 -10.61 32.68 -0.36
C THR A 649 -9.48 31.64 -0.55
N GLY A 650 -9.67 30.66 -1.44
CA GLY A 650 -8.61 29.74 -1.86
C GLY A 650 -7.73 30.35 -2.96
N GLY A 651 -6.62 29.68 -3.32
CA GLY A 651 -5.66 30.19 -4.31
C GLY A 651 -6.27 30.57 -5.66
N VAL A 652 -6.97 29.64 -6.33
CA VAL A 652 -7.63 29.89 -7.62
C VAL A 652 -8.71 30.96 -7.49
N GLY A 653 -9.48 30.94 -6.40
CA GLY A 653 -10.54 31.91 -6.13
C GLY A 653 -10.01 33.35 -6.01
N MET A 654 -8.91 33.54 -5.28
CA MET A 654 -8.28 34.85 -5.11
C MET A 654 -7.65 35.35 -6.42
N ALA A 655 -7.04 34.47 -7.21
CA ALA A 655 -6.54 34.78 -8.55
C ALA A 655 -7.69 35.19 -9.48
N ALA A 656 -8.79 34.45 -9.47
CA ALA A 656 -9.99 34.72 -10.26
C ALA A 656 -10.64 36.05 -9.89
N VAL A 657 -10.74 36.40 -8.60
CA VAL A 657 -11.22 37.72 -8.15
C VAL A 657 -10.30 38.83 -8.66
N SER A 658 -8.99 38.64 -8.62
CA SER A 658 -8.02 39.63 -9.10
C SER A 658 -8.12 39.86 -10.61
N ILE A 659 -8.24 38.78 -11.40
CA ILE A 659 -8.45 38.84 -12.85
C ILE A 659 -9.80 39.50 -13.18
N ALA A 660 -10.88 39.11 -12.50
CA ALA A 660 -12.21 39.69 -12.72
C ALA A 660 -12.22 41.21 -12.43
N LYS A 661 -11.50 41.66 -11.39
CA LYS A 661 -11.33 43.09 -11.10
C LYS A 661 -10.56 43.81 -12.22
N MET A 662 -9.46 43.22 -12.69
CA MET A 662 -8.66 43.77 -13.77
C MET A 662 -9.49 43.93 -15.06
N ILE A 663 -10.38 42.98 -15.36
CA ILE A 663 -11.30 43.04 -16.50
C ILE A 663 -12.42 44.08 -16.29
N GLY A 664 -12.76 44.42 -15.04
CA GLY A 664 -13.89 45.29 -14.73
C GLY A 664 -15.23 44.55 -14.68
N ALA A 665 -15.23 43.28 -14.30
CA ALA A 665 -16.44 42.48 -14.07
C ALA A 665 -17.08 42.78 -12.70
N ARG A 666 -18.35 42.44 -12.55
CA ARG A 666 -19.13 42.54 -11.31
C ARG A 666 -19.04 41.22 -10.54
N ILE A 667 -18.45 41.25 -9.35
CA ILE A 667 -17.96 40.03 -8.70
C ILE A 667 -18.90 39.58 -7.59
N TYR A 668 -19.29 38.30 -7.64
CA TYR A 668 -20.08 37.58 -6.66
C TYR A 668 -19.21 36.43 -6.14
N THR A 669 -19.22 36.18 -4.83
CA THR A 669 -18.33 35.19 -4.22
C THR A 669 -19.03 34.33 -3.18
N THR A 670 -18.48 33.15 -2.89
CA THR A 670 -18.86 32.37 -1.70
C THR A 670 -17.65 31.91 -0.89
N ALA A 671 -17.83 31.77 0.42
CA ALA A 671 -16.84 31.16 1.32
C ALA A 671 -17.49 30.50 2.56
N GLY A 672 -16.86 29.44 3.07
CA GLY A 672 -17.46 28.55 4.06
C GLY A 672 -17.35 28.96 5.54
N SER A 673 -16.67 30.06 5.87
CA SER A 673 -16.61 30.58 7.25
C SER A 673 -16.89 32.08 7.30
N GLU A 674 -17.41 32.55 8.43
CA GLU A 674 -17.74 33.97 8.63
C GLU A 674 -16.53 34.88 8.49
N ALA A 675 -15.38 34.51 9.10
CA ALA A 675 -14.14 35.26 8.97
C ALA A 675 -13.67 35.39 7.50
N LYS A 676 -13.84 34.32 6.70
CA LYS A 676 -13.52 34.31 5.28
C LYS A 676 -14.47 35.20 4.46
N ARG A 677 -15.75 35.22 4.82
CA ARG A 677 -16.74 36.11 4.19
C ARG A 677 -16.50 37.58 4.52
N ASP A 678 -16.13 37.91 5.77
CA ASP A 678 -15.74 39.28 6.16
C ASP A 678 -14.45 39.75 5.45
N MET A 679 -13.53 38.83 5.13
CA MET A 679 -12.38 39.15 4.29
C MET A 679 -12.81 39.53 2.86
N LEU A 680 -13.70 38.74 2.24
CA LEU A 680 -14.17 38.97 0.87
C LEU A 680 -14.99 40.26 0.74
N SER A 681 -15.80 40.62 1.73
CA SER A 681 -16.61 41.84 1.70
C SER A 681 -15.77 43.12 1.59
N LYS A 682 -14.54 43.08 2.12
CA LYS A 682 -13.56 44.18 2.05
C LYS A 682 -12.87 44.30 0.69
N LEU A 683 -13.08 43.35 -0.21
CA LEU A 683 -12.48 43.33 -1.55
C LEU A 683 -13.33 44.06 -2.60
N GLY A 684 -14.41 44.76 -2.22
CA GLY A 684 -15.25 45.48 -3.19
C GLY A 684 -16.01 44.56 -4.13
N VAL A 685 -16.43 43.39 -3.64
CA VAL A 685 -17.34 42.47 -4.33
C VAL A 685 -18.79 42.86 -4.05
N GLU A 686 -19.71 42.53 -4.95
CA GLU A 686 -21.13 42.89 -4.81
C GLU A 686 -21.92 41.91 -3.96
N TYR A 687 -21.41 40.68 -3.79
CA TYR A 687 -22.06 39.63 -3.02
C TYR A 687 -21.05 38.67 -2.38
N VAL A 688 -21.36 38.24 -1.17
CA VAL A 688 -20.62 37.23 -0.42
C VAL A 688 -21.60 36.26 0.26
N GLY A 689 -21.66 35.02 -0.23
CA GLY A 689 -22.52 33.95 0.29
C GLY A 689 -21.78 32.85 1.06
N ASP A 690 -22.53 31.95 1.70
CA ASP A 690 -21.97 30.73 2.30
C ASP A 690 -21.75 29.65 1.23
N SER A 691 -20.52 29.13 1.11
CA SER A 691 -20.19 28.06 0.16
C SER A 691 -20.64 26.66 0.61
N ARG A 692 -21.16 26.53 1.84
CA ARG A 692 -21.68 25.27 2.41
C ARG A 692 -23.21 25.16 2.31
N SER A 693 -23.86 26.21 1.82
CA SER A 693 -25.29 26.22 1.51
C SER A 693 -25.50 26.41 0.01
N VAL A 694 -26.71 26.12 -0.45
CA VAL A 694 -27.19 26.41 -1.81
C VAL A 694 -28.05 27.68 -1.88
N ASP A 695 -28.27 28.34 -0.74
CA ASP A 695 -29.07 29.58 -0.63
C ASP A 695 -28.53 30.73 -1.48
N PHE A 696 -27.23 30.68 -1.84
CA PHE A 696 -26.60 31.65 -2.72
C PHE A 696 -27.37 31.82 -4.03
N ALA A 697 -28.02 30.76 -4.52
CA ALA A 697 -28.75 30.82 -5.78
C ALA A 697 -29.96 31.76 -5.68
N ASP A 698 -30.75 31.64 -4.60
CA ASP A 698 -31.94 32.48 -4.42
C ASP A 698 -31.56 33.91 -4.04
N GLU A 699 -30.57 34.08 -3.17
CA GLU A 699 -30.05 35.40 -2.77
C GLU A 699 -29.52 36.19 -3.98
N ILE A 700 -28.77 35.54 -4.88
CA ILE A 700 -28.27 36.18 -6.10
C ILE A 700 -29.42 36.54 -7.04
N LEU A 701 -30.41 35.67 -7.21
CA LEU A 701 -31.57 35.96 -8.04
C LEU A 701 -32.35 37.17 -7.50
N GLU A 702 -32.56 37.25 -6.18
CA GLU A 702 -33.19 38.41 -5.55
C GLU A 702 -32.39 39.70 -5.78
N LEU A 703 -31.07 39.68 -5.49
CA LEU A 703 -30.18 40.82 -5.67
C LEU A 703 -30.09 41.30 -7.12
N THR A 704 -30.29 40.39 -8.08
CA THR A 704 -30.19 40.68 -9.52
C THR A 704 -31.55 40.85 -10.20
N ASN A 705 -32.65 40.90 -9.45
CA ASN A 705 -34.02 40.98 -9.96
C ASN A 705 -34.35 39.88 -10.99
N GLY A 706 -33.93 38.65 -10.71
CA GLY A 706 -34.16 37.47 -11.54
C GLY A 706 -33.22 37.32 -12.73
N TYR A 707 -32.23 38.22 -12.90
CA TYR A 707 -31.25 38.12 -14.00
C TYR A 707 -30.28 36.94 -13.81
N GLY A 708 -29.74 36.76 -12.60
CA GLY A 708 -28.72 35.75 -12.31
C GLY A 708 -27.28 36.23 -12.57
N VAL A 709 -26.42 35.34 -13.08
CA VAL A 709 -25.01 35.63 -13.39
C VAL A 709 -24.61 35.16 -14.80
N ASP A 710 -23.62 35.83 -15.38
CA ASP A 710 -23.17 35.61 -16.75
C ASP A 710 -22.11 34.49 -16.84
N VAL A 711 -21.27 34.38 -15.80
CA VAL A 711 -20.24 33.34 -15.67
C VAL A 711 -20.26 32.76 -14.25
N VAL A 712 -20.16 31.44 -14.13
CA VAL A 712 -19.92 30.75 -12.86
C VAL A 712 -18.60 30.02 -12.94
N LEU A 713 -17.67 30.32 -12.04
CA LEU A 713 -16.46 29.54 -11.79
C LEU A 713 -16.71 28.64 -10.57
N ASN A 714 -17.01 27.37 -10.83
CA ASN A 714 -17.43 26.42 -9.81
C ASN A 714 -16.29 25.54 -9.29
N SER A 715 -16.36 25.26 -8.00
CA SER A 715 -15.52 24.28 -7.30
C SER A 715 -16.32 23.45 -6.29
N LEU A 716 -17.64 23.63 -6.23
CA LEU A 716 -18.54 22.95 -5.29
C LEU A 716 -19.15 21.72 -5.95
N ALA A 717 -19.43 20.68 -5.17
CA ALA A 717 -19.95 19.41 -5.67
C ALA A 717 -21.47 19.27 -5.48
N GLY A 718 -22.07 18.32 -6.21
CA GLY A 718 -23.45 17.90 -6.00
C GLY A 718 -24.50 18.97 -6.33
N GLU A 719 -25.47 19.19 -5.42
CA GLU A 719 -26.61 20.09 -5.64
C GLU A 719 -26.20 21.53 -5.99
N ALA A 720 -25.05 21.98 -5.48
CA ALA A 720 -24.50 23.30 -5.80
C ALA A 720 -24.26 23.50 -7.31
N ILE A 721 -23.89 22.45 -8.05
CA ILE A 721 -23.73 22.49 -9.51
C ILE A 721 -25.07 22.80 -10.16
N GLN A 722 -26.12 22.07 -9.79
CA GLN A 722 -27.46 22.25 -10.36
C GLN A 722 -28.01 23.65 -10.08
N ARG A 723 -27.85 24.13 -8.84
CA ARG A 723 -28.29 25.46 -8.42
C ARG A 723 -27.49 26.56 -9.12
N GLY A 724 -26.18 26.37 -9.28
CA GLY A 724 -25.32 27.28 -10.05
C GLY A 724 -25.70 27.37 -11.53
N VAL A 725 -26.09 26.25 -12.17
CA VAL A 725 -26.58 26.27 -13.57
C VAL A 725 -27.93 26.98 -13.68
N GLN A 726 -28.83 26.84 -12.71
CA GLN A 726 -30.16 27.45 -12.73
C GLN A 726 -30.12 28.99 -12.72
N ILE A 727 -29.14 29.56 -12.02
CA ILE A 727 -28.95 31.01 -11.90
C ILE A 727 -28.15 31.63 -13.06
N LEU A 728 -27.82 30.86 -14.10
CA LEU A 728 -27.23 31.43 -15.30
C LEU A 728 -28.24 32.32 -16.03
N ALA A 729 -27.76 33.50 -16.40
CA ALA A 729 -28.44 34.38 -17.35
C ALA A 729 -28.50 33.71 -18.75
N PRO A 730 -29.38 34.17 -19.66
CA PRO A 730 -29.37 33.72 -21.04
C PRO A 730 -27.99 33.90 -21.70
N GLY A 731 -27.45 32.84 -22.32
CA GLY A 731 -26.08 32.83 -22.83
C GLY A 731 -24.98 32.62 -21.78
N GLY A 732 -25.35 32.34 -20.53
CA GLY A 732 -24.41 32.18 -19.42
C GLY A 732 -23.46 31.00 -19.58
N ARG A 733 -22.30 31.08 -18.91
CA ARG A 733 -21.22 30.08 -19.02
C ARG A 733 -20.89 29.51 -17.65
N PHE A 734 -21.02 28.20 -17.51
CA PHE A 734 -20.63 27.46 -16.32
C PHE A 734 -19.29 26.77 -16.54
N ILE A 735 -18.33 27.02 -15.65
CA ILE A 735 -16.99 26.47 -15.72
C ILE A 735 -16.77 25.62 -14.47
N GLU A 736 -16.67 24.31 -14.66
CA GLU A 736 -16.45 23.33 -13.61
C GLU A 736 -14.95 23.05 -13.43
N LEU A 737 -14.44 23.28 -12.22
CA LEU A 737 -13.08 22.88 -11.81
C LEU A 737 -13.07 21.60 -10.97
N GLY A 738 -14.23 21.23 -10.40
CA GLY A 738 -14.41 20.06 -9.58
C GLY A 738 -14.34 18.77 -10.38
N LYS A 739 -13.46 17.87 -9.95
CA LYS A 739 -13.22 16.59 -10.63
C LYS A 739 -14.10 15.44 -10.12
N LYS A 740 -14.58 15.54 -8.88
CA LYS A 740 -15.33 14.46 -8.20
C LYS A 740 -16.56 14.01 -9.00
N ASP A 741 -17.43 14.95 -9.36
CA ASP A 741 -18.69 14.63 -10.04
C ASP A 741 -18.49 14.25 -11.52
N VAL A 742 -17.44 14.79 -12.16
CA VAL A 742 -17.06 14.44 -13.53
C VAL A 742 -16.57 12.98 -13.62
N TYR A 743 -15.71 12.55 -12.69
CA TYR A 743 -15.24 11.17 -12.65
C TYR A 743 -16.32 10.18 -12.17
N ALA A 744 -17.27 10.65 -11.35
CA ALA A 744 -18.40 9.83 -10.89
C ALA A 744 -19.53 9.71 -11.92
N ASP A 745 -19.34 10.22 -13.15
CA ASP A 745 -20.34 10.25 -14.23
C ASP A 745 -21.69 10.83 -13.77
N ALA A 746 -21.64 11.94 -13.03
CA ALA A 746 -22.84 12.57 -12.49
C ALA A 746 -23.74 13.13 -13.60
N ASN A 747 -25.04 12.83 -13.51
CA ASN A 747 -26.02 13.27 -14.50
C ASN A 747 -26.26 14.80 -14.46
N LEU A 748 -26.04 15.47 -15.59
CA LEU A 748 -26.45 16.86 -15.81
C LEU A 748 -27.70 16.91 -16.71
N GLY A 749 -28.82 17.40 -16.19
CA GLY A 749 -30.05 17.56 -16.96
C GLY A 749 -29.91 18.65 -18.04
N LEU A 750 -29.90 18.27 -19.32
CA LEU A 750 -29.71 19.19 -20.46
C LEU A 750 -30.76 20.31 -20.55
N ALA A 751 -31.95 20.12 -19.98
CA ALA A 751 -32.96 21.17 -19.87
C ALA A 751 -32.45 22.42 -19.12
N ALA A 752 -31.48 22.25 -18.21
CA ALA A 752 -30.85 23.36 -17.50
C ALA A 752 -30.03 24.28 -18.43
N LEU A 753 -29.62 23.78 -19.61
CA LEU A 753 -28.86 24.55 -20.61
C LEU A 753 -29.75 25.23 -21.66
N ALA A 754 -31.08 25.09 -21.56
CA ALA A 754 -32.03 25.58 -22.58
C ALA A 754 -31.97 27.11 -22.81
N LYS A 755 -31.41 27.88 -21.87
CA LYS A 755 -31.21 29.33 -22.01
C LYS A 755 -30.01 29.69 -22.90
N SER A 756 -29.62 28.84 -23.85
CA SER A 756 -28.36 28.93 -24.61
C SER A 756 -27.12 28.99 -23.72
N ALA A 757 -27.18 28.33 -22.56
CA ALA A 757 -26.05 28.30 -21.62
C ALA A 757 -25.00 27.27 -22.07
N SER A 758 -23.74 27.50 -21.70
CA SER A 758 -22.63 26.58 -21.94
C SER A 758 -22.12 25.99 -20.64
N PHE A 759 -21.71 24.72 -20.67
CA PHE A 759 -21.04 24.03 -19.57
C PHE A 759 -19.68 23.53 -20.05
N ALA A 760 -18.62 23.88 -19.35
CA ALA A 760 -17.25 23.47 -19.68
C ALA A 760 -16.54 22.94 -18.44
N VAL A 761 -15.81 21.83 -18.59
CA VAL A 761 -14.91 21.31 -17.56
C VAL A 761 -13.50 21.77 -17.89
N VAL A 762 -12.78 22.31 -16.90
CA VAL A 762 -11.39 22.75 -17.06
C VAL A 762 -10.48 21.88 -16.20
N ASP A 763 -9.51 21.23 -16.85
CA ASP A 763 -8.47 20.44 -16.20
C ASP A 763 -7.08 20.96 -16.59
N LEU A 764 -6.44 21.71 -15.67
CA LEU A 764 -5.11 22.27 -15.93
C LEU A 764 -4.03 21.19 -16.11
N ASP A 765 -4.11 20.07 -15.38
CA ASP A 765 -3.09 19.00 -15.48
C ASP A 765 -3.11 18.37 -16.88
N LEU A 766 -4.31 18.10 -17.41
CA LEU A 766 -4.49 17.58 -18.77
C LEU A 766 -4.02 18.60 -19.81
N ASN A 767 -4.37 19.87 -19.60
CA ASN A 767 -4.01 20.96 -20.48
C ASN A 767 -2.49 21.18 -20.58
N LEU A 768 -1.77 21.11 -19.46
CA LEU A 768 -0.30 21.19 -19.42
C LEU A 768 0.34 20.00 -20.15
N LYS A 769 -0.23 18.78 -20.02
CA LYS A 769 0.24 17.58 -20.72
C LYS A 769 0.06 17.67 -22.24
N LEU A 770 -1.08 18.21 -22.70
CA LEU A 770 -1.43 18.23 -24.11
C LEU A 770 -0.90 19.47 -24.87
N GLN A 771 -0.70 20.60 -24.19
CA GLN A 771 -0.35 21.87 -24.83
C GLN A 771 0.72 22.68 -24.05
N PRO A 772 1.86 22.08 -23.65
CA PRO A 772 2.83 22.71 -22.74
C PRO A 772 3.33 24.08 -23.26
N ALA A 773 3.70 24.17 -24.54
CA ALA A 773 4.14 25.42 -25.18
C ALA A 773 3.12 26.57 -25.08
N LYS A 774 1.81 26.27 -25.18
CA LYS A 774 0.75 27.27 -25.07
C LYS A 774 0.70 27.83 -23.64
N TYR A 775 0.74 26.95 -22.64
CA TYR A 775 0.64 27.34 -21.24
C TYR A 775 1.89 28.06 -20.74
N ARG A 776 3.05 27.76 -21.35
CA ARG A 776 4.27 28.55 -21.18
C ARG A 776 4.07 30.01 -21.54
N GLN A 777 3.60 30.27 -22.77
CA GLN A 777 3.36 31.62 -23.27
C GLN A 777 2.30 32.33 -22.45
N LEU A 778 1.26 31.60 -22.03
CA LEU A 778 0.20 32.14 -21.18
C LEU A 778 0.74 32.57 -19.81
N LEU A 779 1.59 31.76 -19.17
CA LEU A 779 2.18 32.12 -17.89
C LEU A 779 3.12 33.33 -18.02
N GLN A 780 3.93 33.39 -19.07
CA GLN A 780 4.78 34.56 -19.35
C GLN A 780 3.95 35.84 -19.48
N HIS A 781 2.83 35.78 -20.19
CA HIS A 781 1.91 36.89 -20.32
C HIS A 781 1.31 37.32 -18.96
N ILE A 782 0.89 36.37 -18.13
CA ILE A 782 0.33 36.66 -16.82
C ILE A 782 1.39 37.24 -15.87
N LEU A 783 2.62 36.72 -15.89
CA LEU A 783 3.73 37.25 -15.10
C LEU A 783 4.06 38.71 -15.47
N GLN A 784 3.89 39.09 -16.74
CA GLN A 784 4.05 40.49 -17.14
C GLN A 784 3.03 41.40 -16.44
N HIS A 785 1.78 40.96 -16.28
CA HIS A 785 0.79 41.73 -15.52
C HIS A 785 1.15 41.89 -14.03
N VAL A 786 1.87 40.93 -13.44
CA VAL A 786 2.40 41.07 -12.08
C VAL A 786 3.56 42.06 -12.04
N ALA A 787 4.49 41.96 -13.00
CA ALA A 787 5.61 42.89 -13.12
C ALA A 787 5.13 44.35 -13.32
N ASP A 788 4.06 44.53 -14.07
CA ASP A 788 3.43 45.84 -14.33
C ASP A 788 2.56 46.35 -13.15
N GLY A 789 2.37 45.54 -12.10
CA GLY A 789 1.54 45.88 -10.94
C GLY A 789 0.02 45.78 -11.16
N ASN A 790 -0.41 45.15 -12.26
CA ASN A 790 -1.82 44.95 -12.61
C ASN A 790 -2.46 43.77 -11.86
N LEU A 791 -1.67 42.75 -11.52
CA LEU A 791 -2.10 41.59 -10.74
C LEU A 791 -1.26 41.43 -9.47
N PRO A 792 -1.87 41.13 -8.31
CA PRO A 792 -1.14 40.93 -7.07
C PRO A 792 -0.60 39.49 -6.95
N VAL A 793 0.42 39.31 -6.13
CA VAL A 793 0.79 37.99 -5.59
C VAL A 793 -0.23 37.52 -4.55
N LEU A 794 -0.33 36.20 -4.35
CA LEU A 794 -1.27 35.61 -3.41
C LEU A 794 -0.63 35.46 -2.02
N PRO A 795 -1.37 35.62 -0.92
CA PRO A 795 -0.84 35.36 0.41
C PRO A 795 -0.51 33.87 0.58
N VAL A 796 0.65 33.59 1.17
CA VAL A 796 1.17 32.23 1.38
C VAL A 796 1.35 31.92 2.86
N SER A 797 1.05 30.68 3.25
CA SER A 797 1.44 30.10 4.54
C SER A 797 2.57 29.10 4.32
N GLU A 798 3.68 29.27 5.03
CA GLU A 798 4.91 28.51 4.82
C GLU A 798 5.03 27.33 5.80
N PHE A 799 5.47 26.19 5.28
CA PHE A 799 5.83 24.98 6.02
C PHE A 799 7.16 24.44 5.51
N GLY A 800 7.97 23.82 6.37
CA GLY A 800 9.14 23.08 5.92
C GLY A 800 8.77 21.72 5.34
N LEU A 801 9.66 21.12 4.53
CA LEU A 801 9.48 19.76 4.01
C LEU A 801 9.20 18.72 5.13
N ARG A 802 9.78 18.90 6.33
CA ARG A 802 9.55 18.04 7.49
C ARG A 802 8.14 18.16 8.08
N ASP A 803 7.52 19.33 7.93
CA ASP A 803 6.17 19.64 8.44
C ASP A 803 5.09 19.50 7.34
N ALA A 804 5.44 18.87 6.21
CA ALA A 804 4.55 18.75 5.06
C ALA A 804 3.22 18.06 5.42
N ALA A 805 3.23 17.05 6.28
CA ALA A 805 2.00 16.39 6.73
C ALA A 805 1.03 17.38 7.40
N ASP A 806 1.52 18.34 8.19
CA ASP A 806 0.71 19.38 8.81
C ASP A 806 0.16 20.38 7.79
N ALA A 807 0.96 20.72 6.79
CA ALA A 807 0.52 21.53 5.66
C ALA A 807 -0.67 20.89 4.92
N PHE A 808 -0.58 19.58 4.64
CA PHE A 808 -1.65 18.80 4.03
C PHE A 808 -2.90 18.74 4.92
N ARG A 809 -2.76 18.52 6.24
CA ARG A 809 -3.88 18.54 7.19
C ARG A 809 -4.57 19.91 7.26
N LEU A 810 -3.78 20.99 7.30
CA LEU A 810 -4.30 22.35 7.31
C LEU A 810 -5.12 22.62 6.03
N MET A 811 -4.60 22.21 4.87
CA MET A 811 -5.32 22.33 3.61
C MET A 811 -6.61 21.51 3.61
N ALA A 812 -6.55 20.23 4.00
CA ALA A 812 -7.69 19.32 4.07
C ALA A 812 -8.81 19.81 5.00
N SER A 813 -8.44 20.47 6.11
CA SER A 813 -9.41 21.07 7.04
C SER A 813 -10.18 22.26 6.47
N GLY A 814 -9.72 22.83 5.34
CA GLY A 814 -10.30 24.03 4.73
C GLY A 814 -10.13 25.31 5.56
N LYS A 815 -9.29 25.30 6.61
CA LYS A 815 -9.05 26.47 7.47
C LYS A 815 -8.06 27.48 6.88
N HIS A 816 -7.19 27.04 5.96
CA HIS A 816 -6.23 27.91 5.28
C HIS A 816 -6.91 29.01 4.45
N THR A 817 -6.21 30.12 4.24
CA THR A 817 -6.60 31.22 3.34
C THR A 817 -5.42 31.50 2.42
N GLY A 818 -5.69 31.73 1.12
CA GLY A 818 -4.63 31.88 0.12
C GLY A 818 -4.01 30.54 -0.28
N LYS A 819 -2.69 30.51 -0.41
CA LYS A 819 -1.91 29.33 -0.82
C LYS A 819 -1.03 28.83 0.32
N ILE A 820 -0.63 27.56 0.22
CA ILE A 820 0.35 26.95 1.12
C ILE A 820 1.59 26.63 0.30
N VAL A 821 2.76 26.91 0.86
CA VAL A 821 4.06 26.65 0.24
C VAL A 821 4.88 25.74 1.16
N ILE A 822 5.58 24.79 0.54
CA ILE A 822 6.52 23.90 1.22
C ILE A 822 7.94 24.30 0.83
N SER A 823 8.70 24.81 1.80
CA SER A 823 10.09 25.21 1.64
C SER A 823 11.00 23.99 1.66
N ILE A 824 11.91 23.91 0.69
CA ILE A 824 12.82 22.79 0.49
C ILE A 824 14.23 23.22 0.96
N PRO A 825 14.84 22.49 1.91
CA PRO A 825 16.21 22.77 2.34
C PRO A 825 17.20 22.60 1.19
N ASP A 826 18.21 23.48 1.14
CA ASP A 826 19.24 23.53 0.10
C ASP A 826 20.56 22.87 0.51
N SER A 827 20.72 22.54 1.79
CA SER A 827 21.95 22.06 2.41
C SER A 827 21.69 21.18 3.64
N GLY A 828 22.74 20.51 4.11
CA GLY A 828 22.70 19.64 5.29
C GLY A 828 22.22 18.21 4.99
N SER A 829 21.59 17.59 5.97
CA SER A 829 21.13 16.20 5.87
C SER A 829 19.65 16.04 6.19
N ILE A 830 19.01 15.07 5.51
CA ILE A 830 17.61 14.73 5.69
C ILE A 830 17.48 13.22 5.89
N GLU A 831 16.77 12.83 6.95
CA GLU A 831 16.30 11.45 7.09
C GLU A 831 15.25 11.15 6.03
N ALA A 832 15.45 10.05 5.32
CA ALA A 832 14.54 9.60 4.29
C ALA A 832 14.40 8.07 4.32
N VAL A 833 13.31 7.58 3.74
CA VAL A 833 13.20 6.18 3.33
C VAL A 833 14.14 5.98 2.14
N ALA A 834 15.06 5.03 2.25
CA ALA A 834 16.02 4.71 1.21
C ALA A 834 15.29 4.26 -0.05
N SER A 835 15.87 4.59 -1.21
CA SER A 835 15.35 4.08 -2.48
C SER A 835 15.27 2.55 -2.44
N PRO A 836 14.23 1.94 -3.05
CA PRO A 836 14.17 0.50 -3.16
C PRO A 836 15.44 -0.02 -3.83
N PRO A 837 15.90 -1.23 -3.46
CA PRO A 837 17.09 -1.79 -4.06
C PRO A 837 16.89 -1.91 -5.58
N PRO A 838 17.97 -1.77 -6.38
CA PRO A 838 17.86 -1.92 -7.82
C PRO A 838 17.31 -3.30 -8.17
N VAL A 839 16.57 -3.37 -9.28
CA VAL A 839 16.08 -4.61 -9.85
C VAL A 839 16.64 -4.70 -11.28
N PRO A 840 17.49 -5.70 -11.60
CA PRO A 840 17.95 -6.78 -10.72
C PRO A 840 18.87 -6.28 -9.59
N LEU A 841 18.88 -7.02 -8.46
CA LEU A 841 19.75 -6.74 -7.30
C LEU A 841 21.23 -6.90 -7.64
N VAL A 842 21.53 -7.87 -8.51
CA VAL A 842 22.87 -8.18 -8.99
C VAL A 842 23.14 -7.42 -10.28
N SER A 843 24.27 -6.71 -10.34
CA SER A 843 24.64 -5.86 -11.45
C SER A 843 26.04 -6.21 -11.99
N PRO A 844 26.24 -6.18 -13.32
CA PRO A 844 27.54 -6.47 -13.93
C PRO A 844 28.62 -5.43 -13.64
N ASP A 845 28.25 -4.21 -13.21
CA ASP A 845 29.17 -3.17 -12.73
C ASP A 845 29.38 -3.20 -11.20
N GLY A 846 28.77 -4.18 -10.52
CA GLY A 846 28.78 -4.32 -9.07
C GLY A 846 29.83 -5.31 -8.56
N GLY A 847 30.54 -4.91 -7.50
CA GLY A 847 31.38 -5.77 -6.67
C GLY A 847 30.69 -6.14 -5.36
N TYR A 848 30.82 -7.40 -4.95
CA TYR A 848 30.13 -7.96 -3.79
C TYR A 848 31.10 -8.61 -2.81
N LEU A 849 30.97 -8.31 -1.52
CA LEU A 849 31.82 -8.86 -0.46
C LEU A 849 31.09 -9.99 0.29
N ILE A 850 31.76 -11.10 0.58
CA ILE A 850 31.21 -12.18 1.40
C ILE A 850 32.19 -12.53 2.52
N VAL A 851 31.89 -12.07 3.73
CA VAL A 851 32.61 -12.42 4.96
C VAL A 851 32.18 -13.82 5.39
N GLY A 852 33.14 -14.72 5.60
CA GLY A 852 32.86 -16.14 5.78
C GLY A 852 32.55 -16.86 4.46
N GLY A 853 32.97 -16.28 3.33
CA GLY A 853 32.66 -16.75 1.97
C GLY A 853 33.24 -18.12 1.60
N MET A 854 34.16 -18.64 2.41
CA MET A 854 34.77 -19.97 2.22
C MET A 854 34.01 -21.09 2.95
N GLY A 855 32.99 -20.78 3.75
CA GLY A 855 32.11 -21.79 4.35
C GLY A 855 30.97 -22.20 3.42
N GLY A 856 30.31 -23.34 3.72
CA GLY A 856 29.29 -23.92 2.84
C GLY A 856 28.20 -22.95 2.36
N LEU A 857 27.58 -22.18 3.27
CA LEU A 857 26.57 -21.17 2.90
C LEU A 857 27.18 -19.97 2.16
N GLY A 858 28.31 -19.46 2.64
CA GLY A 858 28.98 -18.31 2.05
C GLY A 858 29.38 -18.55 0.59
N PHE A 859 29.89 -19.74 0.29
CA PHE A 859 30.27 -20.11 -1.07
C PHE A 859 29.05 -20.37 -1.97
N VAL A 860 27.96 -20.92 -1.43
CA VAL A 860 26.68 -21.04 -2.17
C VAL A 860 26.17 -19.67 -2.59
N VAL A 861 26.21 -18.67 -1.70
CA VAL A 861 25.84 -17.29 -2.04
C VAL A 861 26.81 -16.69 -3.06
N ALA A 862 28.11 -16.96 -2.94
CA ALA A 862 29.12 -16.51 -3.91
C ALA A 862 28.83 -16.99 -5.32
N ARG A 863 28.58 -18.30 -5.46
CA ARG A 863 28.26 -18.92 -6.74
C ARG A 863 26.97 -18.35 -7.31
N TRP A 864 25.94 -18.20 -6.47
CA TRP A 864 24.69 -17.58 -6.90
C TRP A 864 24.90 -16.15 -7.42
N LEU A 865 25.65 -15.30 -6.70
CA LEU A 865 25.95 -13.94 -7.15
C LEU A 865 26.69 -13.93 -8.49
N ALA A 866 27.69 -14.80 -8.66
CA ALA A 866 28.42 -14.94 -9.91
C ALA A 866 27.49 -15.35 -11.08
N GLU A 867 26.64 -16.36 -10.87
CA GLU A 867 25.65 -16.84 -11.85
C GLU A 867 24.58 -15.79 -12.18
N GLN A 868 24.23 -14.92 -11.24
CA GLN A 868 23.32 -13.78 -11.46
C GLN A 868 24.00 -12.60 -12.19
N GLY A 869 25.28 -12.72 -12.55
CA GLY A 869 26.00 -11.72 -13.35
C GLY A 869 26.69 -10.64 -12.53
N ALA A 870 27.11 -10.94 -11.30
CA ALA A 870 27.98 -10.05 -10.53
C ALA A 870 29.28 -9.75 -11.29
N GLY A 871 29.70 -8.48 -11.30
CA GLY A 871 30.96 -8.07 -11.93
C GLY A 871 32.19 -8.63 -11.19
N LEU A 872 32.14 -8.63 -9.86
CA LEU A 872 33.17 -9.18 -8.98
C LEU A 872 32.54 -9.72 -7.69
N VAL A 873 33.00 -10.89 -7.23
CA VAL A 873 32.70 -11.42 -5.89
C VAL A 873 34.00 -11.59 -5.12
N VAL A 874 34.15 -10.92 -3.98
CA VAL A 874 35.31 -11.04 -3.09
C VAL A 874 34.92 -11.85 -1.86
N LEU A 875 35.58 -12.99 -1.66
CA LEU A 875 35.39 -13.87 -0.52
C LEU A 875 36.42 -13.56 0.56
N ASN A 876 35.95 -13.52 1.81
CA ASN A 876 36.80 -13.38 2.98
C ASN A 876 36.70 -14.55 3.94
N GLY A 877 37.83 -14.82 4.60
CA GLY A 877 37.92 -15.53 5.86
C GLY A 877 39.36 -15.67 6.33
N ARG A 878 39.54 -16.32 7.47
CA ARG A 878 40.83 -16.36 8.16
C ARG A 878 41.89 -17.23 7.48
N SER A 879 41.46 -18.30 6.82
CA SER A 879 42.33 -19.26 6.14
C SER A 879 42.16 -19.17 4.62
N ALA A 880 43.11 -19.70 3.85
CA ALA A 880 42.91 -19.93 2.42
C ALA A 880 41.78 -20.97 2.18
N PRO A 881 41.13 -20.97 0.99
CA PRO A 881 40.14 -21.99 0.64
C PRO A 881 40.78 -23.38 0.64
N ASP A 882 39.99 -24.40 0.99
CA ASP A 882 40.40 -25.80 0.83
C ASP A 882 40.40 -26.21 -0.65
N ASP A 883 40.85 -27.43 -0.94
CA ASP A 883 41.00 -27.92 -2.31
C ASP A 883 39.66 -27.95 -3.08
N GLU A 884 38.55 -28.25 -2.39
CA GLU A 884 37.22 -28.32 -3.00
C GLU A 884 36.70 -26.92 -3.40
N VAL A 885 36.75 -25.97 -2.46
CA VAL A 885 36.35 -24.58 -2.73
C VAL A 885 37.30 -23.92 -3.72
N GLY A 886 38.60 -24.20 -3.62
CA GLY A 886 39.61 -23.69 -4.55
C GLY A 886 39.39 -24.16 -5.99
N ALA A 887 39.06 -25.44 -6.19
CA ALA A 887 38.70 -25.98 -7.50
C ALA A 887 37.42 -25.35 -8.04
N ALA A 888 36.39 -25.20 -7.22
CA ALA A 888 35.12 -24.58 -7.63
C ALA A 888 35.27 -23.10 -8.01
N ILE A 889 36.12 -22.33 -7.30
CA ILE A 889 36.47 -20.96 -7.67
C ILE A 889 37.15 -20.93 -9.05
N ALA A 890 38.10 -21.84 -9.29
CA ALA A 890 38.81 -21.92 -10.57
C ALA A 890 37.87 -22.26 -11.73
N GLU A 891 36.91 -23.17 -11.53
CA GLU A 891 35.89 -23.50 -12.52
C GLU A 891 34.98 -22.31 -12.86
N LEU A 892 34.48 -21.59 -11.84
CA LEU A 892 33.64 -20.41 -12.05
C LEU A 892 34.40 -19.29 -12.78
N ASN A 893 35.66 -19.08 -12.42
CA ASN A 893 36.51 -18.10 -13.11
C ASN A 893 36.78 -18.52 -14.57
N ALA A 894 36.99 -19.81 -14.83
CA ALA A 894 37.15 -20.34 -16.20
C ALA A 894 35.87 -20.21 -17.04
N ALA A 895 34.69 -20.23 -16.41
CA ALA A 895 33.39 -19.97 -17.04
C ALA A 895 33.12 -18.48 -17.32
N GLY A 896 34.05 -17.58 -16.94
CA GLY A 896 33.96 -16.14 -17.23
C GLY A 896 33.45 -15.29 -16.07
N HIS A 897 33.23 -15.87 -14.90
CA HIS A 897 32.96 -15.10 -13.68
C HIS A 897 34.26 -14.55 -13.07
N ARG A 898 34.15 -13.61 -12.12
CA ARG A 898 35.30 -13.07 -11.39
C ARG A 898 35.10 -13.22 -9.89
N ILE A 899 35.78 -14.18 -9.30
CA ILE A 899 35.80 -14.46 -7.86
C ILE A 899 37.22 -14.32 -7.34
N GLU A 900 37.41 -13.46 -6.35
CA GLU A 900 38.68 -13.20 -5.68
C GLU A 900 38.60 -13.55 -4.20
N VAL A 901 39.75 -13.86 -3.59
CA VAL A 901 39.84 -14.22 -2.18
C VAL A 901 40.79 -13.27 -1.47
N VAL A 902 40.32 -12.68 -0.37
CA VAL A 902 41.12 -11.83 0.51
C VAL A 902 41.07 -12.43 1.91
N THR A 903 42.20 -12.98 2.35
CA THR A 903 42.32 -13.60 3.67
C THR A 903 42.58 -12.54 4.76
N GLY A 904 42.07 -12.81 5.95
CA GLY A 904 42.23 -11.95 7.12
C GLY A 904 41.12 -12.15 8.13
N ASP A 905 41.39 -11.78 9.39
CA ASP A 905 40.35 -11.73 10.42
C ASP A 905 39.54 -10.44 10.26
N ILE A 906 38.23 -10.57 10.04
CA ILE A 906 37.33 -9.42 9.88
C ILE A 906 37.20 -8.60 11.17
N ALA A 907 37.55 -9.16 12.33
CA ALA A 907 37.60 -8.42 13.58
C ALA A 907 38.78 -7.42 13.64
N GLU A 908 39.78 -7.57 12.76
CA GLU A 908 40.86 -6.59 12.61
C GLU A 908 40.42 -5.50 11.62
N PRO A 909 40.42 -4.20 12.00
CA PRO A 909 39.90 -3.12 11.17
C PRO A 909 40.50 -3.08 9.76
N ALA A 910 41.81 -3.33 9.65
CA ALA A 910 42.52 -3.31 8.37
C ALA A 910 42.05 -4.38 7.37
N THR A 911 41.37 -5.44 7.82
CA THR A 911 40.85 -6.48 6.91
C THR A 911 39.64 -5.97 6.14
N ALA A 912 38.74 -5.21 6.78
CA ALA A 912 37.59 -4.63 6.09
C ALA A 912 38.03 -3.66 4.99
N ASP A 913 39.01 -2.79 5.29
CA ASP A 913 39.58 -1.85 4.31
C ASP A 913 40.17 -2.57 3.10
N ARG A 914 40.92 -3.67 3.31
CA ARG A 914 41.47 -4.47 2.20
C ARG A 914 40.40 -5.09 1.32
N LEU A 915 39.26 -5.48 1.89
CA LEU A 915 38.14 -6.04 1.11
C LEU A 915 37.51 -4.97 0.21
N VAL A 916 37.26 -3.79 0.76
CA VAL A 916 36.72 -2.66 -0.01
C VAL A 916 37.70 -2.23 -1.10
N GLN A 917 38.99 -2.09 -0.75
CA GLN A 917 40.03 -1.70 -1.70
C GLN A 917 40.16 -2.69 -2.86
N ALA A 918 40.02 -4.00 -2.60
CA ALA A 918 40.07 -5.00 -3.67
C ALA A 918 38.96 -4.81 -4.71
N VAL A 919 37.77 -4.36 -4.29
CA VAL A 919 36.66 -4.05 -5.21
C VAL A 919 36.95 -2.77 -6.00
N GLU A 920 37.46 -1.74 -5.33
CA GLU A 920 37.78 -0.44 -5.95
C GLU A 920 38.93 -0.56 -6.97
N ASP A 921 40.01 -1.26 -6.61
CA ASP A 921 41.17 -1.52 -7.48
C ASP A 921 40.78 -2.31 -8.74
N ALA A 922 39.76 -3.16 -8.62
CA ALA A 922 39.20 -3.91 -9.73
C ALA A 922 38.29 -3.07 -10.64
N GLY A 923 37.99 -1.81 -10.29
CA GLY A 923 37.19 -0.88 -11.07
C GLY A 923 35.68 -1.07 -10.93
N PHE A 924 35.21 -1.77 -9.90
CA PHE A 924 33.78 -2.01 -9.66
C PHE A 924 33.23 -1.13 -8.54
N ARG A 925 31.92 -0.84 -8.60
CA ARG A 925 31.21 -0.17 -7.51
C ARG A 925 30.86 -1.21 -6.45
N LEU A 926 31.16 -0.95 -5.18
CA LEU A 926 30.68 -1.79 -4.07
C LEU A 926 29.14 -1.79 -4.05
N ALA A 927 28.54 -2.93 -4.38
CA ALA A 927 27.10 -3.08 -4.61
C ALA A 927 26.40 -3.92 -3.52
N GLY A 928 27.15 -4.66 -2.70
CA GLY A 928 26.62 -5.37 -1.56
C GLY A 928 27.67 -6.07 -0.71
N SER A 929 27.33 -6.34 0.55
CA SER A 929 28.12 -7.15 1.47
C SER A 929 27.24 -8.17 2.18
N CYS A 930 27.75 -9.38 2.37
CA CYS A 930 27.09 -10.46 3.10
C CYS A 930 28.01 -10.97 4.20
N THR A 931 27.49 -11.14 5.42
CA THR A 931 28.22 -11.78 6.52
C THR A 931 27.60 -13.14 6.81
N ALA A 932 28.25 -14.21 6.34
CA ALA A 932 27.81 -15.57 6.56
C ALA A 932 28.25 -16.05 7.96
N ARG A 933 27.35 -15.99 8.94
CA ARG A 933 27.57 -16.53 10.30
C ARG A 933 26.67 -17.75 10.52
N TRP A 934 27.27 -18.90 10.85
CA TRP A 934 26.53 -20.09 11.26
C TRP A 934 27.20 -20.77 12.46
N CYS A 935 26.45 -21.00 13.53
CA CYS A 935 26.86 -21.85 14.65
C CYS A 935 26.32 -23.26 14.40
N TRP A 936 27.19 -24.17 13.96
CA TRP A 936 26.89 -25.60 14.04
C TRP A 936 26.95 -26.00 15.53
N PRO A 937 25.98 -26.75 16.08
CA PRO A 937 26.21 -27.45 17.33
C PRO A 937 27.24 -28.53 17.03
N THR A 938 28.49 -28.28 17.38
CA THR A 938 29.59 -29.25 17.23
C THR A 938 29.10 -30.61 17.67
N LYS A 939 29.10 -31.58 16.74
CA LYS A 939 28.90 -33.01 17.00
C LYS A 939 29.67 -33.34 18.28
N SER A 940 28.94 -33.70 19.33
CA SER A 940 29.50 -34.44 20.45
C SER A 940 30.01 -35.77 19.90
N SER A 941 31.31 -35.86 19.64
CA SER A 941 32.03 -37.12 19.53
C SER A 941 32.39 -37.61 20.92
#